data_AF-A0AAE3ELL6-F1
#
_entry.id   AF-A0AAE3ELL6-F1
#
_cell.length_a   1.000
_cell.length_b   1.000
_cell.length_c   1.000
_cell.angle_alpha   90.00
_cell.angle_beta   90.00
_cell.angle_gamma   90.00
#
_symmetry.space_group_name_H-M   'P 1'
#
loop_
_entity.id
_entity.type
_entity.pdbx_description
1 polymer ?
#
loop_
_entity_poly.entity_id
_entity_poly.type
_entity_poly.pdbx_seq_one_letter_code
_entity_poly.pdbx_strand_id
1 'polypeptide(L)'
;MISEIKLMKKANINFVRTAHYPNEPEWYELCNKYGMMIMDEANVESHGLSYHQRVLPGDKSEWAYGCIDRMKRMVIRDRQNPCVVMWSLGNEAGFGNAFMKMRDVTLNNDPEKRLIQYADMNLAADFDSQTYPTIKWMEQHLNGNAKRKGEQGQVSHEHQHGKYPSGKPFVLNEYCHAMGNSLGNFSDYWDLMYKHDMFAGGFVWDWIDQALWKDLDDHSAGFLYGGDFGDSPNNNNFCINGLIGADLLPHPHYEELKKVYQPINFKLIKKQALTIKIKNHSLNLNTNEYNFSYQIIENGIVTQKESLPELSCNPNEETLTIIKNINFNENKETFITFRFSLKDSLLWADKDHVVAWKQFKLSDGVCTDTESLSEGKLSLKENTNEYSIHGNHFKAAVGKSSGLISSLEYNELEVISEDVKFNFWRALTDNDKDWRVNEIMGVWKNEANNYSLKNIEIEKIENKKIIIESNYVFNNTQTIAKVKHTFYSDGKIQFYIDFKIPEYAPSIPRIGLQFNLNKNLQDIEWYGRGPHENYFDRKTAAAVGIYKSTISKWITPYVRPQKNSNRCDVRWIAFGNINKNRIEFVTNSNHLFSVSAWPYNQETLDKSTHNFELKAGNNLVVNIDYKQMGVGGDNSWGQPVLHKYLINPGQYCYSFILQPINK
;
A
#
# COMPACT_ATOMS: atom_id res chain seq x y z
N MET A 1 6.66 -22.95 8.87
CA MET A 1 7.60 -22.58 9.97
C MET A 1 8.93 -21.96 9.51
N ILE A 2 9.95 -22.71 9.03
CA ILE A 2 11.28 -22.12 8.71
C ILE A 2 11.21 -21.03 7.62
N SER A 3 10.48 -21.27 6.54
CA SER A 3 10.31 -20.26 5.48
C SER A 3 9.68 -18.97 6.02
N GLU A 4 8.66 -19.11 6.86
CA GLU A 4 7.94 -17.99 7.47
C GLU A 4 8.80 -17.19 8.43
N ILE A 5 9.53 -17.83 9.37
CA ILE A 5 10.39 -17.09 10.30
C ILE A 5 11.50 -16.33 9.56
N LYS A 6 12.03 -16.89 8.46
CA LYS A 6 12.98 -16.19 7.59
C LYS A 6 12.33 -14.99 6.92
N LEU A 7 11.13 -15.15 6.37
CA LEU A 7 10.37 -14.05 5.76
C LEU A 7 10.05 -12.95 6.78
N MET A 8 9.62 -13.29 7.99
CA MET A 8 9.36 -12.33 9.06
C MET A 8 10.62 -11.52 9.40
N LYS A 9 11.77 -12.19 9.63
CA LYS A 9 13.03 -11.49 9.93
C LYS A 9 13.53 -10.61 8.78
N LYS A 10 13.36 -11.06 7.53
CA LYS A 10 13.65 -10.24 6.33
C LYS A 10 12.76 -9.00 6.22
N ALA A 11 11.59 -9.00 6.88
CA ALA A 11 10.67 -7.88 6.97
C ALA A 11 10.90 -7.00 8.22
N ASN A 12 12.02 -7.20 8.93
CA ASN A 12 12.31 -6.52 10.20
C ASN A 12 11.28 -6.83 11.32
N ILE A 13 10.50 -7.91 11.21
CA ILE A 13 9.63 -8.38 12.30
C ILE A 13 10.51 -9.01 13.39
N ASN A 14 10.25 -8.65 14.64
CA ASN A 14 10.98 -9.13 15.82
C ASN A 14 10.08 -9.76 16.90
N PHE A 15 8.77 -9.70 16.74
CA PHE A 15 7.78 -10.16 17.74
C PHE A 15 6.57 -10.77 17.03
N VAL A 16 6.16 -11.97 17.44
CA VAL A 16 4.98 -12.68 16.95
C VAL A 16 4.03 -12.98 18.11
N ARG A 17 2.74 -12.75 17.89
CA ARG A 17 1.64 -13.20 18.74
C ARG A 17 1.13 -14.53 18.19
N THR A 18 0.96 -15.56 19.02
CA THR A 18 0.40 -16.85 18.58
C THR A 18 -1.13 -16.79 18.56
N ALA A 19 -1.68 -15.98 17.65
CA ALA A 19 -3.11 -15.81 17.47
C ALA A 19 -3.79 -17.13 17.04
N HIS A 20 -4.75 -17.70 17.77
CA HIS A 20 -5.19 -17.39 19.14
C HIS A 20 -5.09 -18.63 20.05
N TYR A 21 -3.96 -19.33 19.95
CA TYR A 21 -3.69 -20.55 20.70
C TYR A 21 -2.19 -20.87 20.73
N PRO A 22 -1.74 -21.72 21.67
CA PRO A 22 -0.34 -22.13 21.72
C PRO A 22 0.02 -22.94 20.48
N ASN A 23 1.16 -22.63 19.87
CA ASN A 23 1.65 -23.32 18.68
C ASN A 23 2.27 -24.69 19.02
N GLU A 24 2.69 -25.40 17.98
CA GLU A 24 3.49 -26.61 18.09
C GLU A 24 4.88 -26.30 18.73
N PRO A 25 5.42 -27.16 19.63
CA PRO A 25 6.67 -26.91 20.35
C PRO A 25 7.91 -26.52 19.50
N GLU A 26 8.11 -27.11 18.33
CA GLU A 26 9.18 -26.78 17.37
C GLU A 26 9.12 -25.31 16.93
N TRP A 27 7.95 -24.68 16.88
CA TRP A 27 7.84 -23.24 16.60
C TRP A 27 8.64 -22.41 17.60
N TYR A 28 8.53 -22.71 18.90
CA TYR A 28 9.24 -22.01 19.95
C TYR A 28 10.75 -22.30 19.90
N GLU A 29 11.13 -23.55 19.59
CA GLU A 29 12.54 -23.91 19.37
C GLU A 29 13.16 -23.12 18.20
N LEU A 30 12.41 -22.98 17.11
CA LEU A 30 12.81 -22.15 15.97
C LEU A 30 12.89 -20.67 16.36
N CYS A 31 11.94 -20.14 17.11
CA CYS A 31 11.97 -18.76 17.60
C CYS A 31 13.17 -18.50 18.52
N ASN A 32 13.52 -19.43 19.41
CA ASN A 32 14.73 -19.37 20.23
C ASN A 32 15.99 -19.31 19.34
N LYS A 33 16.07 -20.18 18.32
CA LYS A 33 17.24 -20.29 17.45
C LYS A 33 17.42 -19.11 16.50
N TYR A 34 16.33 -18.59 15.94
CA TYR A 34 16.35 -17.50 14.96
C TYR A 34 16.24 -16.11 15.60
N GLY A 35 15.92 -16.03 16.90
CA GLY A 35 15.73 -14.79 17.64
C GLY A 35 14.45 -14.08 17.20
N MET A 36 13.30 -14.61 17.62
CA MET A 36 11.98 -14.00 17.44
C MET A 36 11.27 -14.01 18.79
N MET A 37 10.78 -12.85 19.25
CA MET A 37 9.99 -12.78 20.49
C MET A 37 8.60 -13.38 20.26
N ILE A 38 8.02 -13.95 21.32
CA ILE A 38 6.70 -14.59 21.30
C ILE A 38 5.84 -14.06 22.45
N MET A 39 4.64 -13.61 22.07
CA MET A 39 3.52 -13.45 22.98
C MET A 39 2.69 -14.72 22.84
N ASP A 40 2.82 -15.61 23.82
CA ASP A 40 2.19 -16.93 23.79
C ASP A 40 0.78 -16.84 24.38
N GLU A 41 -0.21 -17.26 23.60
CA GLU A 41 -1.62 -16.98 23.87
C GLU A 41 -2.39 -18.25 24.21
N ALA A 42 -3.12 -18.22 25.33
CA ALA A 42 -3.94 -19.35 25.72
C ALA A 42 -5.07 -19.56 24.70
N ASN A 43 -5.38 -20.83 24.40
CA ASN A 43 -6.49 -21.21 23.53
C ASN A 43 -7.83 -20.97 24.25
N VAL A 44 -8.23 -19.72 24.37
CA VAL A 44 -9.45 -19.25 25.02
C VAL A 44 -10.03 -18.14 24.15
N GLU A 45 -11.02 -18.50 23.36
CA GLU A 45 -11.80 -17.59 22.55
C GLU A 45 -13.28 -18.00 22.57
N SER A 46 -14.16 -17.02 22.75
CA SER A 46 -15.61 -17.24 22.75
C SER A 46 -16.31 -16.04 22.12
N HIS A 47 -15.80 -15.62 20.96
CA HIS A 47 -16.13 -14.38 20.26
C HIS A 47 -17.65 -14.16 20.13
N GLY A 48 -18.41 -15.18 19.71
CA GLY A 48 -19.87 -15.08 19.58
C GLY A 48 -20.64 -14.73 20.86
N LEU A 49 -19.99 -14.74 22.03
CA LEU A 49 -20.57 -14.43 23.35
C LEU A 49 -19.71 -13.43 24.17
N SER A 50 -18.59 -12.94 23.64
CA SER A 50 -17.56 -12.15 24.34
C SER A 50 -18.04 -10.76 24.80
N TYR A 51 -19.05 -10.24 24.11
CA TYR A 51 -19.59 -8.89 24.24
C TYR A 51 -20.42 -8.60 25.48
N HIS A 52 -20.68 -9.62 26.28
CA HIS A 52 -21.56 -9.54 27.43
C HIS A 52 -20.77 -9.80 28.71
N GLN A 53 -20.97 -8.95 29.72
CA GLN A 53 -20.42 -9.18 31.05
C GLN A 53 -20.88 -10.54 31.57
N ARG A 54 -19.94 -11.33 32.13
CA ARG A 54 -20.23 -12.59 32.84
C ARG A 54 -20.82 -13.73 31.98
N VAL A 55 -20.67 -13.72 30.67
CA VAL A 55 -21.26 -14.78 29.84
C VAL A 55 -20.39 -16.04 29.82
N LEU A 56 -19.29 -16.05 29.06
CA LEU A 56 -18.35 -17.18 29.00
C LEU A 56 -16.95 -16.66 28.65
N PRO A 57 -15.88 -17.16 29.31
CA PRO A 57 -15.94 -17.87 30.59
C PRO A 57 -16.47 -16.97 31.73
N GLY A 58 -16.26 -15.65 31.63
CA GLY A 58 -16.83 -14.65 32.52
C GLY A 58 -16.66 -14.96 34.02
N ASP A 59 -17.76 -14.80 34.77
CA ASP A 59 -17.86 -15.13 36.20
C ASP A 59 -18.48 -16.53 36.45
N LYS A 60 -18.67 -17.32 35.39
CA LYS A 60 -19.33 -18.64 35.50
C LYS A 60 -18.34 -19.68 35.99
N SER A 61 -18.55 -20.15 37.22
CA SER A 61 -17.65 -21.09 37.90
C SER A 61 -17.43 -22.39 37.13
N GLU A 62 -18.44 -22.87 36.42
CA GLU A 62 -18.43 -24.10 35.64
C GLU A 62 -17.51 -24.02 34.40
N TRP A 63 -17.23 -22.82 33.89
CA TRP A 63 -16.33 -22.59 32.75
C TRP A 63 -14.96 -22.07 33.16
N ALA A 64 -14.88 -21.39 34.31
CA ALA A 64 -13.63 -20.82 34.82
C ALA A 64 -12.52 -21.88 34.94
N TYR A 65 -12.83 -23.10 35.38
CA TYR A 65 -11.84 -24.18 35.49
C TYR A 65 -11.18 -24.49 34.14
N GLY A 66 -11.95 -24.59 33.06
CA GLY A 66 -11.44 -24.90 31.72
C GLY A 66 -10.46 -23.84 31.21
N CYS A 67 -10.77 -22.56 31.42
CA CYS A 67 -9.89 -21.46 31.01
C CYS A 67 -8.61 -21.39 31.87
N ILE A 68 -8.73 -21.58 33.18
CA ILE A 68 -7.57 -21.62 34.08
C ILE A 68 -6.66 -22.81 33.75
N ASP A 69 -7.21 -23.99 33.43
CA ASP A 69 -6.43 -25.16 33.02
C ASP A 69 -5.68 -24.91 31.71
N ARG A 70 -6.34 -24.34 30.71
CA ARG A 70 -5.72 -23.96 29.42
C ARG A 70 -4.54 -23.01 29.62
N MET A 71 -4.70 -21.98 30.45
CA MET A 71 -3.62 -21.04 30.80
C MET A 71 -2.48 -21.76 31.51
N LYS A 72 -2.79 -22.52 32.56
CA LYS A 72 -1.79 -23.23 33.38
C LYS A 72 -0.96 -24.19 32.53
N ARG A 73 -1.60 -24.95 31.64
CA ARG A 73 -0.93 -25.94 30.78
C ARG A 73 0.03 -25.29 29.79
N MET A 74 -0.38 -24.18 29.15
CA MET A 74 0.50 -23.40 28.28
C MET A 74 1.73 -22.91 29.06
N VAL A 75 1.52 -22.20 30.18
CA VAL A 75 2.63 -21.64 30.97
C VAL A 75 3.60 -22.73 31.44
N ILE A 76 3.11 -23.86 31.95
CA ILE A 76 3.98 -24.96 32.38
C ILE A 76 4.79 -25.54 31.22
N ARG A 77 4.17 -25.69 30.04
CA ARG A 77 4.82 -26.22 28.84
C ARG A 77 5.91 -25.27 28.33
N ASP A 78 5.60 -23.97 28.25
CA ASP A 78 6.37 -23.04 27.42
C ASP A 78 7.27 -22.07 28.18
N ARG A 79 7.14 -21.96 29.52
CA ARG A 79 7.93 -21.02 30.35
C ARG A 79 9.45 -21.18 30.27
N GLN A 80 9.96 -22.29 29.74
CA GLN A 80 11.40 -22.51 29.57
C GLN A 80 11.94 -21.97 28.24
N ASN A 81 11.07 -21.49 27.35
CA ASN A 81 11.47 -20.87 26.10
C ASN A 81 11.85 -19.39 26.34
N PRO A 82 13.12 -18.98 26.09
CA PRO A 82 13.52 -17.59 26.21
C PRO A 82 12.85 -16.68 25.17
N CYS A 83 12.38 -17.22 24.04
CA CYS A 83 11.62 -16.45 23.06
C CYS A 83 10.27 -15.96 23.60
N VAL A 84 9.68 -16.68 24.56
CA VAL A 84 8.43 -16.25 25.20
C VAL A 84 8.78 -15.11 26.15
N VAL A 85 8.29 -13.91 25.84
CA VAL A 85 8.54 -12.70 26.64
C VAL A 85 7.25 -12.12 27.24
N MET A 86 6.09 -12.58 26.76
CA MET A 86 4.77 -12.13 27.19
C MET A 86 3.78 -13.28 27.12
N TRP A 87 2.82 -13.29 28.04
CA TRP A 87 1.69 -14.21 28.03
C TRP A 87 0.41 -13.46 27.65
N SER A 88 -0.43 -14.05 26.80
CA SER A 88 -1.79 -13.55 26.56
C SER A 88 -2.82 -14.49 27.19
N LEU A 89 -3.81 -13.91 27.87
CA LEU A 89 -4.88 -14.68 28.53
C LEU A 89 -5.90 -15.26 27.55
N GLY A 90 -5.86 -14.88 26.27
CA GLY A 90 -6.80 -15.33 25.23
C GLY A 90 -7.18 -14.20 24.30
N ASN A 91 -8.20 -14.43 23.49
CA ASN A 91 -8.72 -13.47 22.52
C ASN A 91 -10.25 -13.41 22.60
N GLU A 92 -10.83 -12.22 22.43
CA GLU A 92 -12.28 -12.01 22.23
C GLU A 92 -13.16 -12.98 23.04
N ALA A 93 -12.91 -13.02 24.35
CA ALA A 93 -13.57 -13.92 25.30
C ALA A 93 -14.21 -13.14 26.45
N GLY A 94 -14.35 -11.81 26.30
CA GLY A 94 -14.99 -10.93 27.26
C GLY A 94 -14.16 -10.76 28.53
N PHE A 95 -14.82 -10.57 29.66
CA PHE A 95 -14.13 -10.24 30.92
C PHE A 95 -14.85 -10.81 32.15
N GLY A 96 -14.09 -11.01 33.23
CA GLY A 96 -14.61 -11.57 34.48
C GLY A 96 -13.53 -12.19 35.38
N ASN A 97 -13.95 -12.75 36.51
CA ASN A 97 -13.08 -13.33 37.53
C ASN A 97 -12.25 -14.51 37.02
N ALA A 98 -12.68 -15.21 35.96
CA ALA A 98 -11.87 -16.26 35.33
C ALA A 98 -10.51 -15.71 34.87
N PHE A 99 -10.47 -14.52 34.27
CA PHE A 99 -9.23 -13.91 33.77
C PHE A 99 -8.31 -13.41 34.89
N MET A 100 -8.88 -12.93 36.01
CA MET A 100 -8.08 -12.63 37.21
C MET A 100 -7.43 -13.89 37.77
N LYS A 101 -8.16 -15.01 37.83
CA LYS A 101 -7.60 -16.31 38.23
C LYS A 101 -6.57 -16.86 37.23
N MET A 102 -6.75 -16.59 35.93
CA MET A 102 -5.76 -16.92 34.91
C MET A 102 -4.48 -16.10 35.09
N ARG A 103 -4.59 -14.81 35.45
CA ARG A 103 -3.43 -14.00 35.85
C ARG A 103 -2.72 -14.64 37.05
N ASP A 104 -3.46 -15.00 38.10
CA ASP A 104 -2.89 -15.61 39.31
C ASP A 104 -2.18 -16.94 39.00
N VAL A 105 -2.80 -17.83 38.22
CA VAL A 105 -2.18 -19.12 37.86
C VAL A 105 -0.94 -18.93 36.99
N THR A 106 -0.94 -17.92 36.11
CA THR A 106 0.22 -17.57 35.28
C THR A 106 1.38 -17.15 36.16
N LEU A 107 1.16 -16.17 37.05
CA LEU A 107 2.20 -15.73 37.98
C LEU A 107 2.67 -16.87 38.88
N ASN A 108 1.79 -17.74 39.37
CA ASN A 108 2.18 -18.86 40.23
C ASN A 108 3.02 -19.93 39.51
N ASN A 109 2.90 -20.06 38.19
CA ASN A 109 3.58 -21.09 37.41
C ASN A 109 4.73 -20.55 36.53
N ASP A 110 4.88 -19.23 36.39
CA ASP A 110 6.02 -18.61 35.71
C ASP A 110 6.99 -17.96 36.73
N PRO A 111 8.14 -18.58 37.03
CA PRO A 111 9.13 -18.02 37.95
C PRO A 111 9.67 -16.66 37.52
N GLU A 112 9.77 -16.42 36.20
CA GLU A 112 10.30 -15.18 35.62
C GLU A 112 9.30 -14.02 35.68
N LYS A 113 8.03 -14.31 36.02
CA LYS A 113 6.95 -13.31 36.11
C LYS A 113 6.85 -12.45 34.84
N ARG A 114 6.88 -13.10 33.67
CA ARG A 114 6.76 -12.40 32.38
C ARG A 114 5.43 -11.63 32.33
N LEU A 115 5.43 -10.57 31.52
CA LEU A 115 4.32 -9.64 31.41
C LEU A 115 3.09 -10.33 30.83
N ILE A 116 1.90 -9.90 31.28
CA ILE A 116 0.62 -10.46 30.87
C ILE A 116 -0.16 -9.43 30.05
N GLN A 117 -0.78 -9.87 28.96
CA GLN A 117 -1.62 -9.07 28.08
C GLN A 117 -3.01 -9.70 27.98
N TYR A 118 -4.05 -8.86 27.90
CA TYR A 118 -5.39 -9.29 27.52
C TYR A 118 -6.25 -8.08 27.14
N ALA A 119 -6.66 -8.00 25.88
CA ALA A 119 -7.28 -6.79 25.32
C ALA A 119 -8.69 -6.51 25.88
N ASP A 120 -9.48 -7.56 26.08
CA ASP A 120 -10.85 -7.44 26.59
C ASP A 120 -10.91 -7.09 28.08
N MET A 121 -9.82 -7.22 28.85
CA MET A 121 -9.78 -6.87 30.27
C MET A 121 -8.39 -6.39 30.70
N ASN A 122 -8.05 -5.14 30.34
CA ASN A 122 -6.77 -4.52 30.73
C ASN A 122 -6.53 -4.50 32.25
N LEU A 123 -7.57 -4.66 33.09
CA LEU A 123 -7.41 -4.79 34.54
C LEU A 123 -6.57 -6.03 34.92
N ALA A 124 -6.70 -7.14 34.18
CA ALA A 124 -5.94 -8.38 34.41
C ALA A 124 -4.55 -8.38 33.72
N ALA A 125 -4.24 -7.36 32.94
CA ALA A 125 -3.01 -7.25 32.15
C ALA A 125 -2.01 -6.26 32.76
N ASP A 126 -0.75 -6.34 32.34
CA ASP A 126 0.32 -5.40 32.66
C ASP A 126 0.43 -4.28 31.62
N PHE A 127 -0.22 -4.44 30.47
CA PHE A 127 -0.38 -3.44 29.41
C PHE A 127 -1.82 -2.96 29.31
N ASP A 128 -1.96 -1.73 28.82
CA ASP A 128 -3.18 -1.31 28.16
C ASP A 128 -3.15 -1.80 26.71
N SER A 129 -4.22 -2.44 26.26
CA SER A 129 -4.40 -2.83 24.85
C SER A 129 -5.76 -2.39 24.31
N GLN A 130 -5.84 -2.28 22.99
CA GLN A 130 -7.07 -2.06 22.23
C GLN A 130 -6.87 -2.72 20.86
N THR A 131 -7.89 -3.42 20.39
CA THR A 131 -7.95 -3.99 19.04
C THR A 131 -8.34 -2.89 18.04
N TYR A 132 -7.57 -2.74 16.96
CA TYR A 132 -7.73 -1.75 15.89
C TYR A 132 -7.96 -0.29 16.33
N PRO A 133 -7.18 0.28 17.28
CA PRO A 133 -7.29 1.68 17.64
C PRO A 133 -6.83 2.53 16.46
N THR A 134 -7.65 3.49 16.03
CA THR A 134 -7.21 4.46 15.02
C THR A 134 -6.14 5.39 15.59
N ILE A 135 -5.33 6.02 14.72
CA ILE A 135 -4.35 7.04 15.13
C ILE A 135 -5.01 8.15 15.97
N LYS A 136 -6.21 8.60 15.57
CA LYS A 136 -6.97 9.60 16.33
C LYS A 136 -7.34 9.09 17.73
N TRP A 137 -7.70 7.82 17.85
CA TRP A 137 -7.96 7.19 19.14
C TRP A 137 -6.69 7.15 20.00
N MET A 138 -5.54 6.80 19.41
CA MET A 138 -4.25 6.81 20.10
C MET A 138 -3.84 8.21 20.58
N GLU A 139 -4.06 9.25 19.78
CA GLU A 139 -3.87 10.65 20.20
C GLU A 139 -4.78 11.02 21.39
N GLN A 140 -6.04 10.57 21.36
CA GLN A 140 -6.93 10.75 22.51
C GLN A 140 -6.45 9.96 23.73
N HIS A 141 -5.81 8.80 23.54
CA HIS A 141 -5.31 7.96 24.61
C HIS A 141 -4.16 8.64 25.37
N LEU A 142 -3.20 9.20 24.63
CA LEU A 142 -2.12 10.01 25.19
C LEU A 142 -2.62 11.17 26.06
N ASN A 143 -3.76 11.76 25.66
CA ASN A 143 -4.37 12.87 26.37
C ASN A 143 -5.32 12.42 27.50
N GLY A 144 -5.42 11.12 27.79
CA GLY A 144 -6.33 10.57 28.81
C GLY A 144 -7.82 10.70 28.47
N ASN A 145 -8.15 10.97 27.19
CA ASN A 145 -9.50 11.31 26.73
C ASN A 145 -10.14 10.23 25.83
N ALA A 146 -9.40 9.19 25.44
CA ALA A 146 -9.98 8.15 24.58
C ALA A 146 -11.08 7.39 25.30
N LYS A 147 -12.12 7.03 24.55
CA LYS A 147 -13.17 6.13 25.01
C LYS A 147 -12.89 4.74 24.45
N ARG A 148 -12.57 3.81 25.33
CA ARG A 148 -12.48 2.39 24.99
C ARG A 148 -13.85 1.89 24.57
N LYS A 149 -13.85 1.14 23.46
CA LYS A 149 -15.04 0.50 22.92
C LYS A 149 -14.72 -0.96 22.70
N GLY A 150 -15.67 -1.83 23.02
CA GLY A 150 -15.66 -3.20 22.53
C GLY A 150 -15.87 -3.22 21.02
N GLU A 151 -15.66 -4.37 20.42
CA GLU A 151 -15.74 -4.59 18.96
C GLU A 151 -17.07 -4.13 18.35
N GLN A 152 -18.20 -4.38 19.02
CA GLN A 152 -19.51 -3.91 18.55
C GLN A 152 -19.91 -2.54 19.14
N GLY A 153 -18.91 -1.74 19.55
CA GLY A 153 -19.11 -0.37 20.02
C GLY A 153 -19.62 -0.23 21.46
N GLN A 154 -19.64 -1.32 22.24
CA GLN A 154 -20.03 -1.28 23.65
C GLN A 154 -19.11 -0.36 24.45
N VAL A 155 -19.70 0.46 25.33
CA VAL A 155 -18.90 1.30 26.23
C VAL A 155 -18.29 0.41 27.31
N SER A 156 -16.97 0.48 27.44
CA SER A 156 -16.26 -0.29 28.45
C SER A 156 -16.37 0.33 29.85
N HIS A 157 -16.14 -0.46 30.89
CA HIS A 157 -16.23 -0.01 32.28
C HIS A 157 -14.88 -0.08 33.03
N GLU A 158 -14.77 0.68 34.12
CA GLU A 158 -13.58 0.66 35.00
C GLU A 158 -13.32 -0.72 35.61
N HIS A 159 -14.36 -1.51 35.90
CA HIS A 159 -14.19 -2.88 36.39
C HIS A 159 -13.67 -3.87 35.33
N GLN A 160 -13.60 -3.46 34.05
CA GLN A 160 -13.05 -4.23 32.94
C GLN A 160 -11.60 -3.81 32.63
N HIS A 161 -11.34 -2.51 32.45
CA HIS A 161 -10.01 -2.03 32.05
C HIS A 161 -9.22 -1.33 33.18
N GLY A 162 -9.81 -1.18 34.37
CA GLY A 162 -9.24 -0.37 35.45
C GLY A 162 -9.46 1.13 35.24
N LYS A 163 -8.91 1.92 36.17
CA LYS A 163 -8.94 3.38 36.10
C LYS A 163 -8.27 3.87 34.81
N TYR A 164 -8.85 4.90 34.19
CA TYR A 164 -8.34 5.48 32.96
C TYR A 164 -8.03 6.99 33.12
N PRO A 165 -6.89 7.49 32.61
CA PRO A 165 -5.76 6.73 32.06
C PRO A 165 -5.12 5.83 33.12
N SER A 166 -4.69 4.62 32.74
CA SER A 166 -4.15 3.63 33.69
C SER A 166 -2.69 3.88 34.05
N GLY A 167 -1.95 4.60 33.20
CA GLY A 167 -0.50 4.80 33.32
C GLY A 167 0.34 3.61 32.86
N LYS A 168 -0.30 2.53 32.38
CA LYS A 168 0.39 1.36 31.81
C LYS A 168 0.98 1.70 30.43
N PRO A 169 2.05 1.02 30.00
CA PRO A 169 2.45 1.03 28.60
C PRO A 169 1.31 0.48 27.72
N PHE A 170 1.29 0.91 26.47
CA PHE A 170 0.23 0.58 25.52
C PHE A 170 0.75 -0.29 24.38
N VAL A 171 0.09 -1.43 24.14
CA VAL A 171 0.38 -2.33 23.01
C VAL A 171 -0.87 -2.54 22.17
N LEU A 172 -0.75 -2.37 20.86
CA LEU A 172 -1.84 -2.68 19.93
C LEU A 172 -1.85 -4.20 19.71
N ASN A 173 -2.78 -4.92 20.35
CA ASN A 173 -2.85 -6.39 20.22
C ASN A 173 -3.15 -6.84 18.78
N GLU A 174 -3.90 -6.01 18.05
CA GLU A 174 -4.12 -6.09 16.61
C GLU A 174 -4.27 -4.67 16.07
N TYR A 175 -3.64 -4.38 14.92
CA TYR A 175 -3.82 -3.14 14.19
C TYR A 175 -3.49 -3.33 12.71
N CYS A 176 -3.87 -2.35 11.88
CA CYS A 176 -3.58 -2.33 10.45
C CYS A 176 -3.96 -3.64 9.73
N HIS A 177 -5.26 -3.92 9.67
CA HIS A 177 -5.82 -5.11 9.04
C HIS A 177 -5.38 -5.23 7.56
N ALA A 178 -4.69 -6.31 7.19
CA ALA A 178 -4.00 -6.50 5.92
C ALA A 178 -4.83 -7.26 4.86
N MET A 179 -6.16 -7.27 4.99
CA MET A 179 -7.07 -7.90 4.02
C MET A 179 -6.99 -7.31 2.61
N GLY A 180 -6.64 -8.18 1.65
CA GLY A 180 -6.47 -7.81 0.26
C GLY A 180 -5.44 -6.68 0.08
N ASN A 181 -5.80 -5.65 -0.67
CA ASN A 181 -4.98 -4.44 -0.85
C ASN A 181 -5.21 -3.43 0.28
N SER A 182 -4.39 -3.51 1.33
CA SER A 182 -4.59 -2.73 2.56
C SER A 182 -3.26 -2.13 3.09
N LEU A 183 -3.10 -2.03 4.41
CA LEU A 183 -1.92 -1.48 5.10
C LEU A 183 -1.58 -0.03 4.68
N GLY A 184 -2.58 0.74 4.28
CA GLY A 184 -2.49 2.18 4.09
C GLY A 184 -2.26 2.88 5.43
N ASN A 185 -1.62 4.06 5.40
CA ASN A 185 -1.29 4.90 6.56
C ASN A 185 -0.33 4.27 7.60
N PHE A 186 0.24 3.08 7.33
CA PHE A 186 1.10 2.35 8.28
C PHE A 186 2.24 3.19 8.87
N SER A 187 2.86 4.04 8.06
CA SER A 187 3.91 4.96 8.52
C SER A 187 3.42 5.97 9.56
N ASP A 188 2.15 6.38 9.51
CA ASP A 188 1.59 7.36 10.43
C ASP A 188 1.45 6.80 11.86
N TYR A 189 1.08 5.52 12.00
CA TYR A 189 1.10 4.84 13.30
C TYR A 189 2.49 4.91 13.92
N TRP A 190 3.52 4.56 13.16
CA TRP A 190 4.88 4.56 13.66
C TRP A 190 5.46 5.96 13.90
N ASP A 191 5.08 6.93 13.07
CA ASP A 191 5.41 8.34 13.31
C ASP A 191 4.82 8.85 14.63
N LEU A 192 3.64 8.37 15.04
CA LEU A 192 3.07 8.65 16.36
C LEU A 192 3.79 7.86 17.46
N MET A 193 3.97 6.55 17.28
CA MET A 193 4.60 5.68 18.29
C MET A 193 6.03 6.13 18.64
N TYR A 194 6.85 6.47 17.64
CA TYR A 194 8.21 6.96 17.88
C TYR A 194 8.30 8.32 18.58
N LYS A 195 7.19 9.08 18.70
CA LYS A 195 7.16 10.36 19.42
C LYS A 195 6.83 10.22 20.90
N HIS A 196 6.35 9.05 21.34
CA HIS A 196 5.81 8.88 22.69
C HIS A 196 6.22 7.54 23.32
N ASP A 197 6.93 7.61 24.45
CA ASP A 197 7.46 6.45 25.18
C ASP A 197 6.39 5.48 25.70
N MET A 198 5.11 5.91 25.74
CA MET A 198 3.98 5.08 26.19
C MET A 198 3.71 3.89 25.26
N PHE A 199 4.01 3.99 23.97
CA PHE A 199 3.67 2.96 23.00
C PHE A 199 4.77 1.91 22.86
N ALA A 200 4.40 0.64 23.01
CA ALA A 200 5.29 -0.51 22.91
C ALA A 200 5.18 -1.23 21.54
N GLY A 201 4.65 -0.57 20.51
CA GLY A 201 4.38 -1.17 19.20
C GLY A 201 3.07 -1.96 19.17
N GLY A 202 2.97 -2.93 18.28
CA GLY A 202 1.77 -3.74 18.10
C GLY A 202 1.93 -4.87 17.09
N PHE A 203 0.87 -5.66 16.91
CA PHE A 203 0.84 -6.81 16.01
C PHE A 203 -0.09 -6.55 14.82
N VAL A 204 0.47 -6.61 13.61
CA VAL A 204 -0.32 -6.47 12.37
C VAL A 204 -1.20 -7.70 12.19
N TRP A 205 -2.46 -7.49 11.81
CA TRP A 205 -3.39 -8.58 11.47
C TRP A 205 -3.51 -8.76 9.95
N ASP A 206 -3.05 -9.87 9.35
CA ASP A 206 -2.22 -10.91 9.95
C ASP A 206 -1.10 -11.38 8.99
N TRP A 207 -0.48 -12.52 9.29
CA TRP A 207 0.71 -12.95 8.57
C TRP A 207 0.39 -13.55 7.19
N ILE A 208 -0.55 -14.48 7.12
CA ILE A 208 -0.75 -15.35 5.95
C ILE A 208 -2.24 -15.51 5.62
N ASP A 209 -2.57 -15.42 4.33
CA ASP A 209 -3.93 -15.70 3.87
C ASP A 209 -4.34 -17.14 4.20
N GLN A 210 -5.48 -17.34 4.84
CA GLN A 210 -6.03 -18.66 5.16
C GLN A 210 -6.84 -19.20 3.96
N ALA A 211 -6.16 -19.36 2.83
CA ALA A 211 -6.73 -19.85 1.58
C ALA A 211 -6.31 -21.30 1.32
N LEU A 212 -7.16 -22.07 0.66
CA LEU A 212 -6.87 -23.46 0.31
C LEU A 212 -6.70 -23.61 -1.20
N TRP A 213 -5.77 -24.46 -1.64
CA TRP A 213 -5.62 -24.78 -3.05
C TRP A 213 -6.91 -25.38 -3.60
N LYS A 214 -7.37 -24.85 -4.73
CA LYS A 214 -8.50 -25.44 -5.48
C LYS A 214 -8.13 -26.83 -6.02
N ASP A 215 -6.91 -26.96 -6.51
CA ASP A 215 -6.30 -28.20 -6.97
C ASP A 215 -4.84 -28.21 -6.49
N LEU A 216 -4.48 -29.26 -5.73
CA LEU A 216 -3.13 -29.43 -5.21
C LEU A 216 -2.14 -29.89 -6.28
N ASP A 217 -2.63 -30.51 -7.36
CA ASP A 217 -1.81 -30.97 -8.47
C ASP A 217 -1.70 -29.89 -9.57
N ASP A 218 -2.64 -28.94 -9.61
CA ASP A 218 -2.63 -27.76 -10.50
C ASP A 218 -2.77 -26.44 -9.73
N HIS A 219 -1.64 -25.90 -9.27
CA HIS A 219 -1.60 -24.59 -8.61
C HIS A 219 -2.08 -23.42 -9.51
N SER A 220 -2.17 -23.59 -10.84
CA SER A 220 -2.75 -22.55 -11.70
C SER A 220 -4.26 -22.41 -11.52
N ALA A 221 -4.91 -23.41 -10.92
CA ALA A 221 -6.31 -23.37 -10.54
C ALA A 221 -6.61 -22.37 -9.41
N GLY A 222 -5.57 -21.89 -8.70
CA GLY A 222 -5.65 -20.84 -7.69
C GLY A 222 -6.23 -21.28 -6.34
N PHE A 223 -6.65 -20.29 -5.54
CA PHE A 223 -7.09 -20.47 -4.16
C PHE A 223 -8.60 -20.33 -4.00
N LEU A 224 -9.14 -21.07 -3.03
CA LEU A 224 -10.52 -21.02 -2.56
C LEU A 224 -10.59 -20.44 -1.14
N TYR A 225 -11.75 -19.91 -0.77
CA TYR A 225 -12.07 -19.41 0.57
C TYR A 225 -13.49 -19.83 1.01
N GLY A 226 -14.00 -19.27 2.11
CA GLY A 226 -15.30 -19.66 2.68
C GLY A 226 -16.46 -19.60 1.68
N GLY A 227 -17.31 -20.63 1.68
CA GLY A 227 -18.41 -20.81 0.74
C GLY A 227 -18.08 -21.68 -0.49
N ASP A 228 -16.81 -21.78 -0.89
CA ASP A 228 -16.41 -22.59 -2.05
C ASP A 228 -16.49 -24.11 -1.79
N PHE A 229 -16.61 -24.51 -0.52
CA PHE A 229 -16.72 -25.91 -0.10
C PHE A 229 -18.19 -26.33 0.14
N GLY A 230 -19.15 -25.46 -0.18
CA GLY A 230 -20.57 -25.67 0.11
C GLY A 230 -20.94 -25.46 1.58
N ASP A 231 -20.03 -24.86 2.36
CA ASP A 231 -20.21 -24.49 3.77
C ASP A 231 -21.16 -23.28 3.93
N SER A 232 -22.12 -23.41 4.86
CA SER A 232 -23.10 -22.37 5.18
C SER A 232 -23.56 -22.48 6.64
N PRO A 233 -23.57 -21.37 7.42
CA PRO A 233 -23.12 -20.03 7.03
C PRO A 233 -21.59 -19.97 6.86
N ASN A 234 -21.11 -18.99 6.07
CA ASN A 234 -19.69 -18.69 5.90
C ASN A 234 -19.46 -17.16 5.87
N ASN A 235 -18.20 -16.72 5.91
CA ASN A 235 -17.81 -15.30 5.89
C ASN A 235 -16.94 -14.95 4.66
N ASN A 236 -17.11 -15.67 3.55
CA ASN A 236 -16.42 -15.44 2.28
C ASN A 236 -14.89 -15.27 2.46
N ASN A 237 -14.30 -14.22 1.87
CA ASN A 237 -12.87 -13.93 1.90
C ASN A 237 -12.40 -13.23 3.18
N PHE A 238 -13.20 -13.17 4.25
CA PHE A 238 -12.76 -12.57 5.52
C PHE A 238 -11.57 -13.31 6.16
N CYS A 239 -11.27 -14.53 5.70
CA CYS A 239 -10.09 -15.31 6.08
C CYS A 239 -8.80 -14.96 5.28
N ILE A 240 -8.86 -14.01 4.35
CA ILE A 240 -7.76 -13.61 3.45
C ILE A 240 -7.17 -12.28 3.94
N ASN A 241 -6.41 -12.32 5.03
CA ASN A 241 -5.92 -11.12 5.74
C ASN A 241 -4.39 -10.97 5.76
N GLY A 242 -3.67 -11.76 4.97
CA GLY A 242 -2.24 -11.93 5.12
C GLY A 242 -1.38 -10.80 4.58
N LEU A 243 -0.22 -10.61 5.20
CA LEU A 243 0.93 -9.92 4.60
C LEU A 243 1.54 -10.74 3.45
N ILE A 244 1.34 -12.05 3.44
CA ILE A 244 1.75 -12.98 2.40
C ILE A 244 0.58 -13.88 1.98
N GLY A 245 0.63 -14.41 0.75
CA GLY A 245 -0.32 -15.41 0.28
C GLY A 245 -0.09 -16.78 0.90
N ALA A 246 -1.08 -17.68 0.77
CA ALA A 246 -0.99 -19.07 1.23
C ALA A 246 0.16 -19.87 0.55
N ASP A 247 0.68 -19.39 -0.58
CA ASP A 247 1.88 -19.88 -1.28
C ASP A 247 3.21 -19.31 -0.74
N LEU A 248 3.17 -18.56 0.36
CA LEU A 248 4.29 -17.85 0.98
C LEU A 248 4.87 -16.70 0.13
N LEU A 249 4.15 -16.24 -0.91
CA LEU A 249 4.57 -15.09 -1.69
C LEU A 249 4.15 -13.78 -0.99
N PRO A 250 5.08 -12.83 -0.78
CA PRO A 250 4.74 -11.55 -0.18
C PRO A 250 3.76 -10.73 -1.02
N HIS A 251 2.72 -10.19 -0.38
CA HIS A 251 1.90 -9.15 -0.97
C HIS A 251 2.65 -7.81 -0.96
N PRO A 252 2.29 -6.82 -1.80
CA PRO A 252 3.02 -5.55 -1.89
C PRO A 252 3.13 -4.78 -0.57
N HIS A 253 2.16 -4.91 0.35
CA HIS A 253 2.23 -4.27 1.67
C HIS A 253 3.30 -4.84 2.60
N TYR A 254 3.84 -6.04 2.34
CA TYR A 254 4.99 -6.59 3.05
C TYR A 254 6.21 -5.65 2.97
N GLU A 255 6.42 -5.03 1.80
CA GLU A 255 7.53 -4.10 1.60
C GLU A 255 7.34 -2.80 2.40
N GLU A 256 6.10 -2.31 2.52
CA GLU A 256 5.78 -1.16 3.37
C GLU A 256 6.06 -1.48 4.84
N LEU A 257 5.63 -2.65 5.31
CA LEU A 257 5.93 -3.12 6.65
C LEU A 257 7.43 -3.17 6.90
N LYS A 258 8.18 -3.82 6.01
CA LYS A 258 9.64 -3.91 6.08
C LYS A 258 10.30 -2.54 6.19
N LYS A 259 9.83 -1.58 5.39
CA LYS A 259 10.38 -0.22 5.35
C LYS A 259 10.13 0.56 6.62
N VAL A 260 8.94 0.42 7.20
CA VAL A 260 8.52 1.13 8.41
C VAL A 260 9.13 0.50 9.66
N TYR A 261 9.29 -0.82 9.69
CA TYR A 261 9.90 -1.57 10.79
C TYR A 261 11.44 -1.51 10.81
N GLN A 262 12.07 -0.88 9.82
CA GLN A 262 13.53 -0.88 9.76
C GLN A 262 14.14 -0.27 11.03
N PRO A 263 15.22 -0.87 11.58
CA PRO A 263 15.76 -0.45 12.87
C PRO A 263 16.62 0.81 12.81
N ILE A 264 16.95 1.30 11.61
CA ILE A 264 17.84 2.46 11.43
C ILE A 264 17.11 3.54 10.64
N ASN A 265 16.95 4.71 11.26
CA ASN A 265 16.26 5.84 10.67
C ASN A 265 17.25 6.91 10.19
N PHE A 266 16.87 7.60 9.11
CA PHE A 266 17.71 8.59 8.42
C PHE A 266 16.96 9.92 8.35
N LYS A 267 17.65 11.03 8.62
CA LYS A 267 17.16 12.39 8.40
C LYS A 267 18.21 13.23 7.69
N LEU A 268 17.86 13.79 6.53
CA LEU A 268 18.72 14.75 5.84
C LEU A 268 18.73 16.09 6.59
N ILE A 269 19.91 16.58 6.95
CA ILE A 269 20.10 17.84 7.68
C ILE A 269 20.59 18.96 6.74
N LYS A 270 21.54 18.64 5.85
CA LYS A 270 22.08 19.58 4.86
C LYS A 270 22.38 18.86 3.55
N LYS A 271 22.17 19.54 2.42
CA LYS A 271 22.51 19.03 1.07
C LYS A 271 24.00 19.16 0.76
N GLN A 272 24.66 20.23 1.24
CA GLN A 272 26.08 20.47 1.00
C GLN A 272 26.76 21.18 2.19
N ALA A 273 27.88 20.69 2.73
CA ALA A 273 28.32 19.30 2.65
C ALA A 273 27.20 18.38 3.12
N LEU A 274 26.99 17.24 2.44
CA LEU A 274 25.84 16.40 2.75
C LEU A 274 25.94 15.91 4.19
N THR A 275 24.95 16.24 5.01
CA THR A 275 24.89 15.85 6.41
C THR A 275 23.60 15.10 6.66
N ILE A 276 23.71 13.87 7.14
CA ILE A 276 22.55 13.05 7.54
C ILE A 276 22.68 12.69 9.03
N LYS A 277 21.55 12.74 9.72
CA LYS A 277 21.38 12.17 11.05
C LYS A 277 20.92 10.72 10.92
N ILE A 278 21.60 9.84 11.64
CA ILE A 278 21.27 8.42 11.76
C ILE A 278 20.79 8.17 13.19
N LYS A 279 19.62 7.56 13.34
CA LYS A 279 19.07 7.11 14.62
C LYS A 279 18.98 5.60 14.61
N ASN A 280 19.60 4.94 15.59
CA ASN A 280 19.53 3.50 15.76
C ASN A 280 18.44 3.17 16.79
N HIS A 281 17.39 2.48 16.36
CA HIS A 281 16.29 1.98 17.20
C HIS A 281 16.49 0.52 17.64
N SER A 282 17.62 -0.10 17.27
CA SER A 282 17.96 -1.43 17.77
C SER A 282 18.13 -1.40 19.29
N LEU A 283 17.80 -2.51 19.95
CA LEU A 283 17.96 -2.65 21.41
C LEU A 283 19.37 -3.14 21.82
N ASN A 284 20.07 -3.85 20.94
CA ASN A 284 21.33 -4.52 21.28
C ASN A 284 22.40 -4.48 20.17
N LEU A 285 22.06 -4.08 18.94
CA LEU A 285 23.01 -4.03 17.82
C LEU A 285 23.49 -2.61 17.54
N ASN A 286 24.80 -2.45 17.36
CA ASN A 286 25.38 -1.22 16.84
C ASN A 286 25.27 -1.20 15.29
N THR A 287 25.20 -0.02 14.69
CA THR A 287 25.13 0.11 13.22
C THR A 287 26.40 -0.36 12.50
N ASN A 288 27.51 -0.51 13.22
CA ASN A 288 28.76 -1.00 12.67
C ASN A 288 28.76 -2.50 12.37
N GLU A 289 27.71 -3.24 12.74
CA GLU A 289 27.45 -4.61 12.29
C GLU A 289 27.08 -4.70 10.81
N TYR A 290 26.79 -3.57 10.16
CA TYR A 290 26.30 -3.49 8.79
C TYR A 290 27.29 -2.79 7.86
N ASN A 291 27.23 -3.14 6.57
CA ASN A 291 27.84 -2.36 5.50
C ASN A 291 27.00 -1.11 5.25
N PHE A 292 27.64 0.06 5.23
CA PHE A 292 26.99 1.33 4.95
C PHE A 292 27.37 1.85 3.56
N SER A 293 26.39 2.21 2.74
CA SER A 293 26.63 2.66 1.35
C SER A 293 25.63 3.70 0.89
N TYR A 294 25.96 4.39 -0.20
CA TYR A 294 25.01 5.22 -0.92
C TYR A 294 25.08 4.99 -2.44
N GLN A 295 24.03 5.43 -3.13
CA GLN A 295 24.03 5.62 -4.58
C GLN A 295 23.39 6.96 -4.95
N ILE A 296 23.90 7.60 -6.00
CA ILE A 296 23.28 8.78 -6.63
C ILE A 296 22.54 8.33 -7.89
N ILE A 297 21.33 8.85 -8.05
CA ILE A 297 20.43 8.56 -9.16
C ILE A 297 20.09 9.89 -9.81
N GLU A 298 20.47 10.08 -11.07
CA GLU A 298 20.15 11.27 -11.86
C GLU A 298 19.18 10.88 -13.00
N ASN A 299 18.00 11.51 -13.05
CA ASN A 299 16.92 11.16 -13.98
C ASN A 299 16.64 9.65 -14.03
N GLY A 300 16.69 9.01 -12.86
CA GLY A 300 16.45 7.56 -12.72
C GLY A 300 17.63 6.65 -13.02
N ILE A 301 18.76 7.17 -13.51
CA ILE A 301 19.98 6.40 -13.82
C ILE A 301 20.96 6.48 -12.66
N VAL A 302 21.50 5.34 -12.21
CA VAL A 302 22.55 5.31 -11.19
C VAL A 302 23.85 5.86 -11.78
N THR A 303 24.35 6.96 -11.24
CA THR A 303 25.58 7.63 -11.71
C THR A 303 26.78 7.41 -10.78
N GLN A 304 26.51 7.13 -9.50
CA GLN A 304 27.54 6.84 -8.50
C GLN A 304 27.03 5.78 -7.53
N LYS A 305 27.94 4.92 -7.06
CA LYS A 305 27.71 3.96 -5.98
C LYS A 305 28.99 3.85 -5.17
N GLU A 306 28.89 4.12 -3.87
CA GLU A 306 30.05 4.17 -2.99
C GLU A 306 29.76 3.44 -1.68
N SER A 307 30.77 2.72 -1.19
CA SER A 307 30.81 2.23 0.18
C SER A 307 31.31 3.35 1.09
N LEU A 308 30.63 3.54 2.21
CA LEU A 308 31.04 4.49 3.23
C LEU A 308 31.88 3.77 4.30
N PRO A 309 32.73 4.51 5.03
CA PRO A 309 33.36 3.99 6.22
C PRO A 309 32.32 3.43 7.19
N GLU A 310 32.76 2.47 8.00
CA GLU A 310 31.96 1.92 9.08
C GLU A 310 31.39 3.03 9.96
N LEU A 311 30.09 2.99 10.21
CA LEU A 311 29.40 3.94 11.07
C LEU A 311 29.08 3.26 12.40
N SER A 312 29.67 3.75 13.49
CA SER A 312 29.31 3.33 14.85
C SER A 312 28.21 4.23 15.42
N CYS A 313 27.11 3.61 15.81
CA CYS A 313 25.98 4.23 16.49
C CYS A 313 25.34 3.16 17.38
N ASN A 314 25.46 3.32 18.71
CA ASN A 314 24.99 2.30 19.64
C ASN A 314 23.45 2.20 19.64
N PRO A 315 22.90 1.10 20.19
CA PRO A 315 21.48 0.98 20.48
C PRO A 315 20.88 2.25 21.08
N ASN A 316 19.74 2.69 20.55
CA ASN A 316 19.00 3.87 21.00
C ASN A 316 19.76 5.21 20.91
N GLU A 317 20.92 5.29 20.28
CA GLU A 317 21.67 6.53 20.06
C GLU A 317 21.41 7.17 18.70
N GLU A 318 21.84 8.42 18.55
CA GLU A 318 21.87 9.13 17.27
C GLU A 318 23.25 9.70 16.97
N THR A 319 23.60 9.76 15.68
CA THR A 319 24.86 10.33 15.22
C THR A 319 24.68 11.14 13.93
N LEU A 320 25.63 12.03 13.63
CA LEU A 320 25.70 12.76 12.37
C LEU A 320 26.84 12.20 11.53
N THR A 321 26.58 11.94 10.25
CA THR A 321 27.63 11.65 9.27
C THR A 321 27.66 12.69 8.17
N ILE A 322 28.87 13.10 7.78
CA ILE A 322 29.13 14.18 6.84
C ILE A 322 29.90 13.62 5.64
N ILE A 323 29.35 13.80 4.45
CA ILE A 323 29.97 13.39 3.19
C ILE A 323 30.32 14.67 2.42
N LYS A 324 31.62 14.99 2.39
CA LYS A 324 32.12 16.30 1.91
C LYS A 324 32.03 16.44 0.38
N ASN A 325 32.33 15.39 -0.36
CA ASN A 325 32.54 15.44 -1.82
C ASN A 325 31.44 14.70 -2.58
N ILE A 326 30.19 15.14 -2.41
CA ILE A 326 29.09 14.63 -3.23
C ILE A 326 28.97 15.50 -4.47
N ASN A 327 29.15 14.89 -5.64
CA ASN A 327 29.00 15.56 -6.93
C ASN A 327 27.74 15.05 -7.61
N PHE A 328 26.84 15.97 -7.96
CA PHE A 328 25.64 15.68 -8.75
C PHE A 328 25.28 16.87 -9.62
N ASN A 329 24.57 16.60 -10.71
CA ASN A 329 24.09 17.61 -11.63
C ASN A 329 22.78 18.24 -11.12
N GLU A 330 22.85 19.50 -10.68
CA GLU A 330 21.67 20.24 -10.20
C GLU A 330 20.60 20.45 -11.30
N ASN A 331 20.97 20.39 -12.58
CA ASN A 331 20.02 20.48 -13.70
C ASN A 331 19.27 19.17 -13.96
N LYS A 332 19.62 18.08 -13.30
CA LYS A 332 18.87 16.81 -13.37
C LYS A 332 18.12 16.55 -12.09
N GLU A 333 16.99 15.86 -12.20
CA GLU A 333 16.31 15.35 -11.02
C GLU A 333 17.22 14.32 -10.35
N THR A 334 17.65 14.62 -9.13
CA THR A 334 18.67 13.84 -8.45
C THR A 334 18.18 13.30 -7.12
N PHE A 335 18.38 12.01 -6.89
CA PHE A 335 18.16 11.34 -5.61
C PHE A 335 19.45 10.73 -5.08
N ILE A 336 19.58 10.69 -3.75
CA ILE A 336 20.57 9.86 -3.07
C ILE A 336 19.86 8.80 -2.25
N THR A 337 20.33 7.55 -2.33
CA THR A 337 19.78 6.43 -1.57
C THR A 337 20.85 5.82 -0.67
N PHE A 338 20.63 5.85 0.64
CA PHE A 338 21.48 5.24 1.65
C PHE A 338 20.99 3.85 2.02
N ARG A 339 21.90 2.92 2.30
CA ARG A 339 21.57 1.54 2.70
C ARG A 339 22.50 1.02 3.80
N PHE A 340 21.91 0.30 4.76
CA PHE A 340 22.60 -0.65 5.63
C PHE A 340 22.28 -2.07 5.17
N SER A 341 23.31 -2.88 4.94
CA SER A 341 23.18 -4.29 4.56
C SER A 341 24.04 -5.21 5.41
N LEU A 342 23.69 -6.49 5.48
CA LEU A 342 24.44 -7.49 6.23
C LEU A 342 25.88 -7.65 5.70
N LYS A 343 26.85 -7.69 6.60
CA LYS A 343 28.26 -7.98 6.29
C LYS A 343 28.48 -9.44 5.89
N ASP A 344 27.78 -10.34 6.57
CA ASP A 344 27.87 -11.80 6.43
C ASP A 344 26.47 -12.43 6.37
N SER A 345 26.37 -13.65 5.85
CA SER A 345 25.11 -14.41 5.86
C SER A 345 24.73 -14.81 7.29
N LEU A 346 23.46 -14.62 7.63
CA LEU A 346 22.85 -15.07 8.89
C LEU A 346 21.88 -16.22 8.61
N LEU A 347 21.39 -16.89 9.67
CA LEU A 347 20.42 -17.98 9.54
C LEU A 347 19.19 -17.60 8.70
N TRP A 348 18.80 -16.32 8.73
CA TRP A 348 17.56 -15.82 8.13
C TRP A 348 17.72 -15.06 6.81
N ALA A 349 18.92 -14.59 6.47
CA ALA A 349 19.17 -13.88 5.22
C ALA A 349 20.63 -13.96 4.80
N ASP A 350 20.85 -13.90 3.50
CA ASP A 350 22.19 -13.90 2.92
C ASP A 350 22.91 -12.58 3.17
N LYS A 351 24.24 -12.61 3.03
CA LYS A 351 25.08 -11.41 2.93
C LYS A 351 24.49 -10.41 1.94
N ASP A 352 24.70 -9.13 2.22
CA ASP A 352 24.19 -7.99 1.43
C ASP A 352 22.67 -7.78 1.47
N HIS A 353 21.92 -8.58 2.25
CA HIS A 353 20.52 -8.27 2.54
C HIS A 353 20.38 -6.87 3.16
N VAL A 354 19.55 -6.02 2.55
CA VAL A 354 19.30 -4.64 3.01
C VAL A 354 18.30 -4.65 4.17
N VAL A 355 18.77 -4.24 5.34
CA VAL A 355 17.95 -4.14 6.57
C VAL A 355 17.26 -2.79 6.70
N ALA A 356 17.90 -1.71 6.23
CA ALA A 356 17.38 -0.36 6.32
C ALA A 356 17.87 0.48 5.15
N TRP A 357 17.00 1.34 4.62
CA TRP A 357 17.38 2.29 3.58
C TRP A 357 16.53 3.57 3.63
N LYS A 358 17.03 4.63 3.00
CA LYS A 358 16.26 5.86 2.77
C LYS A 358 16.75 6.56 1.51
N GLN A 359 15.80 7.06 0.72
CA GLN A 359 16.06 7.90 -0.43
C GLN A 359 15.66 9.35 -0.13
N PHE A 360 16.51 10.29 -0.53
CA PHE A 360 16.27 11.73 -0.42
C PHE A 360 16.41 12.40 -1.78
N LYS A 361 15.57 13.40 -2.05
CA LYS A 361 15.70 14.25 -3.24
C LYS A 361 16.75 15.34 -3.00
N LEU A 362 17.76 15.40 -3.87
CA LEU A 362 18.82 16.41 -3.85
C LEU A 362 18.50 17.59 -4.77
N SER A 363 18.03 17.32 -5.98
CA SER A 363 17.59 18.35 -6.93
C SER A 363 16.30 17.94 -7.65
N ASP A 364 15.49 18.93 -8.00
CA ASP A 364 14.33 18.78 -8.88
C ASP A 364 14.72 18.71 -10.37
N GLY A 365 15.93 19.18 -10.71
CA GLY A 365 16.36 19.38 -12.10
C GLY A 365 15.82 20.69 -12.69
N VAL A 366 16.37 21.10 -13.83
CA VAL A 366 15.82 22.21 -14.62
C VAL A 366 15.02 21.60 -15.76
N CYS A 367 13.73 21.88 -15.80
CA CYS A 367 12.90 21.55 -16.96
C CYS A 367 13.26 22.50 -18.09
N THR A 368 14.03 22.02 -19.08
CA THR A 368 14.30 22.73 -20.31
C THR A 368 13.50 22.14 -21.46
N ASP A 369 12.17 22.17 -21.35
CA ASP A 369 11.33 21.95 -22.53
C ASP A 369 11.32 23.27 -23.32
N THR A 370 12.30 23.43 -24.20
CA THR A 370 12.14 24.36 -25.32
C THR A 370 11.18 23.69 -26.31
N GLU A 371 9.93 24.19 -26.41
CA GLU A 371 9.03 23.84 -27.51
C GLU A 371 9.69 24.26 -28.84
N SER A 372 10.52 23.41 -29.42
CA SER A 372 10.90 23.55 -30.81
C SER A 372 9.79 22.94 -31.65
N LEU A 373 9.11 23.76 -32.47
CA LEU A 373 8.20 23.25 -33.48
C LEU A 373 8.97 22.31 -34.40
N SER A 374 8.63 21.02 -34.38
CA SER A 374 9.21 20.01 -35.24
C SER A 374 8.99 20.36 -36.71
N GLU A 375 9.98 20.06 -37.55
CA GLU A 375 9.84 20.15 -39.00
C GLU A 375 8.81 19.10 -39.47
N GLY A 376 7.75 19.54 -40.15
CA GLY A 376 6.70 18.67 -40.65
C GLY A 376 5.40 19.41 -40.91
N LYS A 377 4.43 18.73 -41.53
CA LYS A 377 3.09 19.27 -41.78
C LYS A 377 2.03 18.34 -41.19
N LEU A 378 1.03 18.93 -40.57
CA LEU A 378 -0.19 18.30 -40.14
C LEU A 378 -1.32 18.69 -41.08
N SER A 379 -2.18 17.73 -41.39
CA SER A 379 -3.47 18.00 -42.04
C SER A 379 -4.60 17.61 -41.10
N LEU A 380 -5.65 18.43 -41.09
CA LEU A 380 -6.89 18.17 -40.36
C LEU A 380 -8.00 18.01 -41.40
N LYS A 381 -8.66 16.86 -41.38
CA LYS A 381 -9.87 16.61 -42.15
C LYS A 381 -11.04 16.45 -41.20
N GLU A 382 -12.07 17.25 -41.40
CA GLU A 382 -13.34 17.08 -40.71
C GLU A 382 -14.19 16.06 -41.46
N ASN A 383 -14.54 14.96 -40.78
CA ASN A 383 -15.45 13.94 -41.29
C ASN A 383 -16.80 14.03 -40.56
N THR A 384 -17.74 13.14 -40.89
CA THR A 384 -19.08 13.13 -40.29
C THR A 384 -19.04 12.96 -38.77
N ASN A 385 -18.22 12.03 -38.27
CA ASN A 385 -18.22 11.63 -36.85
C ASN A 385 -16.94 12.00 -36.09
N GLU A 386 -15.92 12.49 -36.78
CA GLU A 386 -14.59 12.71 -36.19
C GLU A 386 -13.81 13.84 -36.88
N TYR A 387 -12.78 14.31 -36.19
CA TYR A 387 -11.70 15.11 -36.75
C TYR A 387 -10.47 14.22 -36.94
N SER A 388 -10.08 13.97 -38.18
CA SER A 388 -8.90 13.14 -38.48
C SER A 388 -7.66 14.03 -38.69
N ILE A 389 -6.62 13.75 -37.91
CA ILE A 389 -5.32 14.41 -37.94
C ILE A 389 -4.33 13.47 -38.60
N HIS A 390 -3.62 13.95 -39.62
CA HIS A 390 -2.57 13.18 -40.30
C HIS A 390 -1.24 13.92 -40.25
N GLY A 391 -0.22 13.26 -39.72
CA GLY A 391 1.19 13.61 -39.89
C GLY A 391 1.91 12.59 -40.76
N ASN A 392 3.23 12.74 -40.92
CA ASN A 392 4.02 11.88 -41.81
C ASN A 392 4.05 10.40 -41.36
N HIS A 393 4.06 10.16 -40.05
CA HIS A 393 4.26 8.84 -39.45
C HIS A 393 3.14 8.45 -38.48
N PHE A 394 2.07 9.24 -38.41
CA PHE A 394 0.97 8.98 -37.49
C PHE A 394 -0.37 9.49 -38.03
N LYS A 395 -1.43 8.82 -37.59
CA LYS A 395 -2.82 9.22 -37.81
C LYS A 395 -3.53 9.20 -36.47
N ALA A 396 -4.31 10.23 -36.18
CA ALA A 396 -5.12 10.29 -34.98
C ALA A 396 -6.54 10.75 -35.35
N ALA A 397 -7.52 10.36 -34.55
CA ALA A 397 -8.88 10.84 -34.67
C ALA A 397 -9.39 11.35 -33.32
N VAL A 398 -10.16 12.43 -33.34
CA VAL A 398 -10.94 12.92 -32.20
C VAL A 398 -12.43 12.78 -32.53
N GLY A 399 -13.16 12.01 -31.73
CA GLY A 399 -14.59 11.81 -31.92
C GLY A 399 -15.37 13.10 -31.72
N LYS A 400 -16.32 13.44 -32.60
CA LYS A 400 -17.16 14.65 -32.46
C LYS A 400 -18.17 14.55 -31.33
N SER A 401 -18.58 13.33 -30.97
CA SER A 401 -19.51 13.08 -29.86
C SER A 401 -18.80 13.09 -28.51
N SER A 402 -17.58 12.56 -28.44
CA SER A 402 -16.81 12.46 -27.19
C SER A 402 -15.84 13.62 -26.97
N GLY A 403 -15.36 14.31 -28.01
CA GLY A 403 -14.32 15.32 -27.92
C GLY A 403 -12.94 14.78 -27.48
N LEU A 404 -12.83 13.45 -27.37
CA LEU A 404 -11.65 12.72 -26.93
C LEU A 404 -11.04 11.95 -28.10
N ILE A 405 -9.76 11.57 -27.96
CA ILE A 405 -9.10 10.75 -28.98
C ILE A 405 -9.81 9.39 -29.08
N SER A 406 -10.23 9.05 -30.29
CA SER A 406 -10.96 7.82 -30.64
C SER A 406 -10.09 6.79 -31.35
N SER A 407 -9.02 7.23 -32.01
CA SER A 407 -8.06 6.37 -32.68
C SER A 407 -6.67 7.01 -32.72
N LEU A 408 -5.63 6.18 -32.65
CA LEU A 408 -4.25 6.58 -32.84
C LEU A 408 -3.44 5.44 -33.45
N GLU A 409 -2.73 5.74 -34.54
CA GLU A 409 -1.84 4.84 -35.26
C GLU A 409 -0.47 5.51 -35.42
N TYR A 410 0.61 4.77 -35.15
CA TYR A 410 1.97 5.16 -35.51
C TYR A 410 2.58 4.10 -36.44
N ASN A 411 3.06 4.50 -37.61
CA ASN A 411 3.70 3.59 -38.58
C ASN A 411 2.92 2.26 -38.78
N GLU A 412 1.61 2.35 -39.05
CA GLU A 412 0.71 1.19 -39.24
C GLU A 412 0.43 0.34 -37.99
N LEU A 413 1.05 0.65 -36.85
CA LEU A 413 0.66 0.08 -35.57
C LEU A 413 -0.50 0.88 -34.98
N GLU A 414 -1.68 0.27 -34.95
CA GLU A 414 -2.80 0.78 -34.16
C GLU A 414 -2.43 0.73 -32.66
N VAL A 415 -2.46 1.88 -32.01
CA VAL A 415 -2.12 2.07 -30.59
C VAL A 415 -3.37 2.26 -29.75
N ILE A 416 -4.30 3.09 -30.21
CA ILE A 416 -5.62 3.32 -29.60
C ILE A 416 -6.67 2.98 -30.66
N SER A 417 -7.60 2.10 -30.30
CA SER A 417 -8.67 1.62 -31.18
C SER A 417 -10.08 1.96 -30.66
N GLU A 418 -10.16 2.61 -29.51
CA GLU A 418 -11.41 3.02 -28.85
C GLU A 418 -11.22 4.37 -28.16
N ASP A 419 -12.33 5.10 -27.95
CA ASP A 419 -12.34 6.36 -27.23
C ASP A 419 -11.59 6.28 -25.89
N VAL A 420 -10.69 7.25 -25.70
CA VAL A 420 -10.16 7.59 -24.38
C VAL A 420 -11.34 7.99 -23.49
N LYS A 421 -11.33 7.52 -22.24
CA LYS A 421 -12.45 7.73 -21.30
C LYS A 421 -12.00 8.51 -20.09
N PHE A 422 -12.87 9.36 -19.58
CA PHE A 422 -12.73 9.85 -18.20
C PHE A 422 -12.80 8.67 -17.23
N ASN A 423 -12.03 8.69 -16.15
CA ASN A 423 -12.14 7.68 -15.10
C ASN A 423 -12.10 8.32 -13.72
N PHE A 424 -13.23 8.27 -13.01
CA PHE A 424 -13.37 8.75 -11.63
C PHE A 424 -13.51 7.62 -10.61
N TRP A 425 -13.40 6.36 -11.06
CA TRP A 425 -13.71 5.18 -10.26
C TRP A 425 -12.55 4.19 -10.22
N ARG A 426 -12.56 3.31 -9.23
CA ARG A 426 -11.68 2.14 -9.12
C ARG A 426 -12.51 0.91 -8.76
N ALA A 427 -12.06 -0.28 -9.17
CA ALA A 427 -12.60 -1.53 -8.61
C ALA A 427 -12.41 -1.54 -7.09
N LEU A 428 -13.39 -1.98 -6.32
CA LEU A 428 -13.35 -1.80 -4.87
C LEU A 428 -12.39 -2.77 -4.18
N THR A 429 -11.54 -2.24 -3.29
CA THR A 429 -10.78 -3.07 -2.34
C THR A 429 -11.71 -3.69 -1.29
N ASP A 430 -11.24 -4.65 -0.50
CA ASP A 430 -12.00 -5.14 0.66
C ASP A 430 -12.32 -4.01 1.63
N ASN A 431 -11.35 -3.14 1.94
CA ASN A 431 -11.58 -1.94 2.76
C ASN A 431 -12.67 -1.03 2.18
N ASP A 432 -12.69 -0.82 0.86
CA ASP A 432 -13.67 0.05 0.21
C ASP A 432 -15.10 -0.48 0.33
N LYS A 433 -15.28 -1.81 0.29
CA LYS A 433 -16.60 -2.45 0.40
C LYS A 433 -17.23 -2.15 1.75
N ASP A 434 -16.51 -2.40 2.83
CA ASP A 434 -17.06 -2.23 4.18
C ASP A 434 -17.04 -0.78 4.68
N TRP A 435 -16.12 0.05 4.15
CA TRP A 435 -16.24 1.51 4.26
C TRP A 435 -17.43 2.09 3.47
N ARG A 436 -18.13 1.27 2.66
CA ARG A 436 -19.32 1.69 1.90
C ARG A 436 -19.00 2.77 0.86
N VAL A 437 -17.86 2.64 0.19
CA VAL A 437 -17.43 3.57 -0.88
C VAL A 437 -18.44 3.60 -2.02
N ASN A 438 -19.06 2.47 -2.34
CA ASN A 438 -20.10 2.41 -3.37
C ASN A 438 -21.31 3.28 -3.02
N GLU A 439 -21.73 3.31 -1.76
CA GLU A 439 -22.86 4.10 -1.29
C GLU A 439 -22.50 5.59 -1.15
N ILE A 440 -21.30 5.89 -0.65
CA ILE A 440 -20.88 7.26 -0.32
C ILE A 440 -20.38 8.00 -1.57
N MET A 441 -19.66 7.31 -2.46
CA MET A 441 -18.96 7.91 -3.60
C MET A 441 -19.48 7.39 -4.95
N GLY A 442 -20.45 6.47 -4.98
CA GLY A 442 -20.92 5.78 -6.19
C GLY A 442 -21.44 6.68 -7.31
N VAL A 443 -21.75 7.94 -7.04
CA VAL A 443 -22.05 8.95 -8.08
C VAL A 443 -20.92 9.01 -9.13
N TRP A 444 -19.67 8.87 -8.69
CA TRP A 444 -18.48 8.89 -9.55
C TRP A 444 -18.36 7.67 -10.47
N LYS A 445 -18.99 6.54 -10.15
CA LYS A 445 -18.97 5.30 -10.96
C LYS A 445 -19.63 5.52 -12.32
N ASN A 446 -20.72 6.28 -12.35
CA ASN A 446 -21.52 6.52 -13.54
C ASN A 446 -21.11 7.81 -14.27
N GLU A 447 -20.36 8.70 -13.61
CA GLU A 447 -19.99 10.01 -14.14
C GLU A 447 -19.20 9.93 -15.44
N ALA A 448 -18.28 8.95 -15.53
CA ALA A 448 -17.48 8.70 -16.74
C ALA A 448 -18.32 8.41 -18.00
N ASN A 449 -19.57 7.95 -17.84
CA ASN A 449 -20.49 7.65 -18.93
C ASN A 449 -21.65 8.66 -19.03
N ASN A 450 -21.71 9.65 -18.14
CA ASN A 450 -22.85 10.57 -18.02
C ASN A 450 -22.40 12.04 -18.04
N TYR A 451 -21.92 12.48 -19.21
CA TYR A 451 -21.50 13.87 -19.43
C TYR A 451 -22.05 14.43 -20.74
N SER A 452 -22.09 15.76 -20.81
CA SER A 452 -22.44 16.51 -22.00
C SER A 452 -21.21 17.26 -22.53
N LEU A 453 -20.82 16.98 -23.77
CA LEU A 453 -19.87 17.81 -24.51
C LEU A 453 -20.57 19.11 -24.93
N LYS A 454 -20.06 20.27 -24.48
CA LYS A 454 -20.70 21.57 -24.68
C LYS A 454 -20.21 22.25 -25.95
N ASN A 455 -18.90 22.22 -26.20
CA ASN A 455 -18.31 22.73 -27.42
C ASN A 455 -16.97 22.05 -27.71
N ILE A 456 -16.57 22.14 -28.97
CA ILE A 456 -15.22 21.82 -29.44
C ILE A 456 -14.71 23.06 -30.18
N GLU A 457 -13.51 23.51 -29.82
CA GLU A 457 -12.80 24.61 -30.45
C GLU A 457 -11.50 24.08 -31.08
N ILE A 458 -11.23 24.49 -32.32
CA ILE A 458 -10.07 24.00 -33.09
C ILE A 458 -9.21 25.18 -33.51
N GLU A 459 -7.93 25.11 -33.17
CA GLU A 459 -6.92 26.08 -33.58
C GLU A 459 -5.83 25.38 -34.40
N LYS A 460 -5.42 25.99 -35.52
CA LYS A 460 -4.34 25.51 -36.39
C LYS A 460 -3.22 26.53 -36.40
N ILE A 461 -2.00 26.11 -36.07
CA ILE A 461 -0.81 26.97 -36.05
C ILE A 461 0.20 26.44 -37.07
N GLU A 462 0.45 27.24 -38.11
CA GLU A 462 1.47 27.03 -39.16
C GLU A 462 1.46 25.65 -39.84
N ASN A 463 0.34 24.92 -39.82
CA ASN A 463 0.27 23.50 -40.19
C ASN A 463 1.27 22.60 -39.44
N LYS A 464 1.82 23.02 -38.30
CA LYS A 464 2.76 22.24 -37.48
C LYS A 464 2.15 21.78 -36.16
N LYS A 465 1.13 22.49 -35.71
CA LYS A 465 0.43 22.26 -34.45
C LYS A 465 -1.07 22.39 -34.67
N ILE A 466 -1.84 21.41 -34.20
CA ILE A 466 -3.31 21.43 -34.17
C ILE A 466 -3.73 21.30 -32.73
N ILE A 467 -4.58 22.20 -32.26
CA ILE A 467 -5.14 22.19 -30.91
C ILE A 467 -6.63 21.95 -31.02
N ILE A 468 -7.13 20.94 -30.30
CA ILE A 468 -8.56 20.65 -30.17
C ILE A 468 -8.91 20.75 -28.69
N GLU A 469 -9.66 21.79 -28.32
CA GLU A 469 -10.16 22.02 -26.97
C GLU A 469 -11.64 21.59 -26.88
N SER A 470 -11.96 20.78 -25.87
CA SER A 470 -13.31 20.28 -25.62
C SER A 470 -13.72 20.61 -24.18
N ASN A 471 -14.93 21.15 -24.01
CA ASN A 471 -15.48 21.48 -22.69
C ASN A 471 -16.68 20.60 -22.34
N TYR A 472 -16.70 20.12 -21.11
CA TYR A 472 -17.64 19.11 -20.62
C TYR A 472 -18.35 19.59 -19.37
N VAL A 473 -19.59 19.14 -19.20
CA VAL A 473 -20.30 19.17 -17.92
C VAL A 473 -20.78 17.78 -17.61
N PHE A 474 -20.41 17.25 -16.46
CA PHE A 474 -20.87 15.96 -15.98
C PHE A 474 -22.22 16.09 -15.29
N ASN A 475 -23.16 15.20 -15.62
CA ASN A 475 -24.57 15.45 -15.38
C ASN A 475 -24.98 15.22 -13.91
N ASN A 476 -24.34 14.30 -13.17
CA ASN A 476 -24.76 14.03 -11.78
C ASN A 476 -24.08 14.97 -10.77
N THR A 477 -22.81 15.28 -10.99
CA THR A 477 -21.99 16.09 -10.05
C THR A 477 -21.87 17.55 -10.46
N GLN A 478 -22.29 17.92 -11.68
CA GLN A 478 -22.03 19.22 -12.30
C GLN A 478 -20.54 19.59 -12.33
N THR A 479 -19.67 18.58 -12.33
CA THR A 479 -18.24 18.76 -12.57
C THR A 479 -18.04 19.36 -13.96
N ILE A 480 -17.18 20.36 -14.07
CA ILE A 480 -16.78 20.94 -15.34
C ILE A 480 -15.42 20.36 -15.70
N ALA A 481 -15.23 19.94 -16.94
CA ALA A 481 -13.91 19.58 -17.44
C ALA A 481 -13.56 20.34 -18.72
N LYS A 482 -12.29 20.65 -18.85
CA LYS A 482 -11.67 21.12 -20.09
C LYS A 482 -10.57 20.14 -20.47
N VAL A 483 -10.64 19.61 -21.68
CA VAL A 483 -9.60 18.75 -22.25
C VAL A 483 -9.07 19.40 -23.51
N LYS A 484 -7.75 19.56 -23.58
CA LYS A 484 -7.06 20.09 -24.76
C LYS A 484 -6.08 19.05 -25.29
N HIS A 485 -6.32 18.60 -26.52
CA HIS A 485 -5.40 17.77 -27.28
C HIS A 485 -4.57 18.66 -28.19
N THR A 486 -3.25 18.63 -28.03
CA THR A 486 -2.32 19.35 -28.88
C THR A 486 -1.49 18.35 -29.66
N PHE A 487 -1.69 18.32 -30.97
CA PHE A 487 -0.99 17.45 -31.90
C PHE A 487 0.19 18.20 -32.50
N TYR A 488 1.37 17.61 -32.45
CA TYR A 488 2.60 18.12 -33.05
C TYR A 488 2.99 17.32 -34.29
N SER A 489 3.70 17.94 -35.22
CA SER A 489 4.09 17.32 -36.50
C SER A 489 5.05 16.12 -36.34
N ASP A 490 5.76 16.00 -35.21
CA ASP A 490 6.60 14.86 -34.85
C ASP A 490 5.83 13.67 -34.26
N GLY A 491 4.50 13.79 -34.12
CA GLY A 491 3.66 12.73 -33.57
C GLY A 491 3.47 12.79 -32.07
N LYS A 492 4.03 13.77 -31.36
CA LYS A 492 3.66 14.00 -29.95
C LYS A 492 2.22 14.48 -29.85
N ILE A 493 1.53 13.99 -28.84
CA ILE A 493 0.18 14.42 -28.50
C ILE A 493 0.18 14.82 -27.03
N GLN A 494 0.07 16.11 -26.77
CA GLN A 494 -0.09 16.61 -25.41
C GLN A 494 -1.57 16.64 -25.02
N PHE A 495 -1.85 16.06 -23.87
CA PHE A 495 -3.12 16.17 -23.17
C PHE A 495 -2.97 17.20 -22.06
N TYR A 496 -3.84 18.20 -22.06
CA TYR A 496 -4.05 19.09 -20.92
C TYR A 496 -5.47 18.87 -20.39
N ILE A 497 -5.60 18.65 -19.09
CA ILE A 497 -6.87 18.36 -18.44
C ILE A 497 -7.03 19.30 -17.24
N ASP A 498 -8.19 19.94 -17.15
CA ASP A 498 -8.60 20.75 -16.01
C ASP A 498 -10.01 20.34 -15.56
N PHE A 499 -10.10 19.73 -14.38
CA PHE A 499 -11.36 19.40 -13.72
C PHE A 499 -11.68 20.42 -12.64
N LYS A 500 -12.91 20.92 -12.63
CA LYS A 500 -13.47 21.72 -11.54
C LYS A 500 -14.65 20.98 -10.92
N ILE A 501 -14.40 20.41 -9.74
CA ILE A 501 -15.36 19.60 -8.99
C ILE A 501 -16.04 20.49 -7.92
N PRO A 502 -17.39 20.60 -7.90
CA PRO A 502 -18.09 21.44 -6.94
C PRO A 502 -17.91 20.98 -5.49
N GLU A 503 -17.82 21.93 -4.55
CA GLU A 503 -17.55 21.66 -3.12
C GLU A 503 -18.57 20.75 -2.43
N TYR A 504 -19.80 20.69 -2.94
CA TYR A 504 -20.85 19.81 -2.39
C TYR A 504 -20.70 18.35 -2.82
N ALA A 505 -19.88 18.05 -3.82
CA ALA A 505 -19.67 16.68 -4.28
C ALA A 505 -18.94 15.86 -3.20
N PRO A 506 -19.16 14.54 -3.11
CA PRO A 506 -18.38 13.71 -2.20
C PRO A 506 -16.92 13.63 -2.67
N SER A 507 -16.02 13.18 -1.79
CA SER A 507 -14.65 12.82 -2.16
C SER A 507 -14.64 11.83 -3.34
N ILE A 508 -13.55 11.85 -4.11
CA ILE A 508 -13.45 11.14 -5.39
C ILE A 508 -12.46 9.97 -5.26
N PRO A 509 -12.81 8.75 -5.70
CA PRO A 509 -11.87 7.62 -5.65
C PRO A 509 -10.62 7.82 -6.51
N ARG A 510 -10.77 8.41 -7.69
CA ARG A 510 -9.70 8.65 -8.68
C ARG A 510 -10.04 9.84 -9.57
N ILE A 511 -9.03 10.51 -10.13
CA ILE A 511 -9.20 11.50 -11.19
C ILE A 511 -8.18 11.19 -12.28
N GLY A 512 -8.63 10.79 -13.46
CA GLY A 512 -7.73 10.36 -14.54
C GLY A 512 -8.42 10.12 -15.88
N LEU A 513 -7.61 9.66 -16.84
CA LEU A 513 -8.05 9.16 -18.13
C LEU A 513 -7.70 7.67 -18.26
N GLN A 514 -8.57 6.91 -18.94
CA GLN A 514 -8.38 5.52 -19.29
C GLN A 514 -8.20 5.36 -20.79
N PHE A 515 -7.20 4.57 -21.17
CA PHE A 515 -6.78 4.27 -22.52
C PHE A 515 -6.93 2.78 -22.78
N ASN A 516 -7.50 2.42 -23.93
CA ASN A 516 -7.49 1.07 -24.45
C ASN A 516 -6.36 0.96 -25.47
N LEU A 517 -5.21 0.47 -25.01
CA LEU A 517 -4.04 0.28 -25.84
C LEU A 517 -4.08 -1.07 -26.55
N ASN A 518 -3.36 -1.18 -27.66
CA ASN A 518 -3.14 -2.45 -28.34
C ASN A 518 -2.62 -3.53 -27.38
N LYS A 519 -3.27 -4.70 -27.35
CA LYS A 519 -2.90 -5.81 -26.45
C LYS A 519 -1.48 -6.33 -26.64
N ASN A 520 -0.81 -6.05 -27.74
CA ASN A 520 0.57 -6.53 -27.96
C ASN A 520 1.62 -5.69 -27.21
N LEU A 521 1.24 -4.57 -26.58
CA LEU A 521 2.14 -3.67 -25.85
C LEU A 521 2.44 -4.16 -24.41
N GLN A 522 3.05 -5.34 -24.28
CA GLN A 522 3.10 -6.11 -23.02
C GLN A 522 4.30 -5.81 -22.10
N ASP A 523 5.40 -5.26 -22.61
CA ASP A 523 6.53 -4.84 -21.76
C ASP A 523 6.28 -3.44 -21.20
N ILE A 524 6.73 -3.20 -19.97
CA ILE A 524 6.57 -1.95 -19.25
C ILE A 524 7.93 -1.48 -18.76
N GLU A 525 8.23 -0.21 -18.97
CA GLU A 525 9.34 0.49 -18.32
C GLU A 525 8.84 1.83 -17.80
N TRP A 526 9.23 2.23 -16.60
CA TRP A 526 8.78 3.50 -16.04
C TRP A 526 9.84 4.14 -15.15
N TYR A 527 9.81 5.46 -15.09
CA TYR A 527 10.53 6.25 -14.10
C TYR A 527 9.55 6.81 -13.07
N GLY A 528 9.58 6.25 -11.86
CA GLY A 528 8.64 6.59 -10.80
C GLY A 528 8.88 5.74 -9.57
N ARG A 529 7.89 5.60 -8.68
CA ARG A 529 8.01 4.70 -7.54
C ARG A 529 7.92 3.22 -7.95
N GLY A 530 8.75 2.37 -7.35
CA GLY A 530 8.73 0.93 -7.60
C GLY A 530 9.72 0.11 -6.76
N PRO A 531 9.90 -1.18 -7.09
CA PRO A 531 9.26 -1.88 -8.21
C PRO A 531 7.82 -2.34 -7.93
N HIS A 532 7.45 -2.53 -6.66
CA HIS A 532 6.15 -3.05 -6.23
C HIS A 532 5.03 -2.01 -6.25
N GLU A 533 3.79 -2.49 -6.15
CA GLU A 533 2.58 -1.69 -6.12
C GLU A 533 2.48 -0.78 -4.90
N ASN A 534 2.14 0.49 -5.15
CA ASN A 534 2.10 1.53 -4.12
C ASN A 534 0.94 2.51 -4.34
N TYR A 535 0.44 3.09 -3.25
CA TYR A 535 -0.71 4.02 -3.21
C TYR A 535 -0.39 5.29 -2.42
N PHE A 536 -1.32 6.24 -2.46
CA PHE A 536 -1.12 7.56 -1.85
C PHE A 536 -0.74 7.50 -0.37
N ASP A 537 -1.30 6.53 0.37
CA ASP A 537 -1.07 6.26 1.78
C ASP A 537 -0.15 5.04 2.05
N ARG A 538 0.40 4.41 1.00
CA ARG A 538 1.28 3.24 1.10
C ARG A 538 2.36 3.26 0.02
N LYS A 539 3.39 4.09 0.20
CA LYS A 539 4.45 4.29 -0.81
C LYS A 539 5.84 4.58 -0.24
N THR A 540 6.03 4.46 1.08
CA THR A 540 7.33 4.78 1.70
C THR A 540 8.40 3.76 1.34
N ALA A 541 8.01 2.52 1.04
CA ALA A 541 8.88 1.43 0.59
C ALA A 541 9.20 1.45 -0.91
N ALA A 542 8.51 2.29 -1.69
CA ALA A 542 8.73 2.37 -3.13
C ALA A 542 9.68 3.52 -3.45
N ALA A 543 10.94 3.19 -3.78
CA ALA A 543 11.95 4.18 -4.17
C ALA A 543 11.64 4.75 -5.56
N VAL A 544 12.08 5.97 -5.84
CA VAL A 544 12.07 6.54 -7.19
C VAL A 544 13.27 6.01 -7.98
N GLY A 545 13.01 5.49 -9.18
CA GLY A 545 14.02 4.93 -10.07
C GLY A 545 13.41 4.46 -11.39
N ILE A 546 14.25 3.99 -12.31
CA ILE A 546 13.79 3.32 -13.54
C ILE A 546 13.61 1.83 -13.26
N TYR A 547 12.44 1.31 -13.59
CA TYR A 547 12.07 -0.09 -13.40
C TYR A 547 11.50 -0.68 -14.69
N LYS A 548 11.58 -2.02 -14.80
CA LYS A 548 11.08 -2.80 -15.95
C LYS A 548 10.19 -3.93 -15.45
N SER A 549 9.14 -4.24 -16.19
CA SER A 549 8.22 -5.35 -15.92
C SER A 549 7.56 -5.85 -17.21
N THR A 550 6.76 -6.90 -17.09
CA THR A 550 5.75 -7.31 -18.06
C THR A 550 4.37 -7.12 -17.45
N ILE A 551 3.31 -7.05 -18.24
CA ILE A 551 1.93 -6.97 -17.72
C ILE A 551 1.62 -8.10 -16.73
N SER A 552 2.10 -9.33 -16.99
CA SER A 552 1.91 -10.47 -16.09
C SER A 552 2.57 -10.31 -14.71
N LYS A 553 3.74 -9.65 -14.63
CA LYS A 553 4.45 -9.39 -13.36
C LYS A 553 4.05 -8.06 -12.72
N TRP A 554 3.40 -7.18 -13.47
CA TRP A 554 2.92 -5.88 -13.02
C TRP A 554 1.70 -6.01 -12.09
N ILE A 555 0.90 -7.06 -12.30
CA ILE A 555 -0.33 -7.34 -11.59
C ILE A 555 -0.06 -8.06 -10.28
N THR A 556 -0.67 -7.55 -9.21
CA THR A 556 -0.75 -8.24 -7.92
C THR A 556 -1.96 -9.18 -7.93
N PRO A 557 -1.77 -10.50 -7.83
CA PRO A 557 -2.84 -11.49 -8.01
C PRO A 557 -3.59 -11.78 -6.69
N TYR A 558 -4.16 -10.76 -6.04
CA TYR A 558 -4.98 -10.96 -4.83
C TYR A 558 -6.05 -12.05 -5.06
N VAL A 559 -6.24 -12.95 -4.08
CA VAL A 559 -7.15 -14.11 -4.19
C VAL A 559 -8.53 -13.67 -4.66
N ARG A 560 -9.10 -12.67 -3.96
CA ARG A 560 -10.25 -11.91 -4.45
C ARG A 560 -9.76 -10.76 -5.34
N PRO A 561 -10.14 -10.71 -6.62
CA PRO A 561 -9.80 -9.61 -7.52
C PRO A 561 -10.31 -8.26 -6.99
N GLN A 562 -9.45 -7.25 -7.06
CA GLN A 562 -9.75 -5.89 -6.60
C GLN A 562 -8.79 -4.88 -7.21
N LYS A 563 -8.95 -3.58 -6.92
CA LYS A 563 -7.98 -2.59 -7.36
C LYS A 563 -6.56 -3.01 -6.98
N ASN A 564 -5.71 -3.11 -8.00
CA ASN A 564 -4.29 -3.40 -7.89
C ASN A 564 -3.48 -2.59 -8.93
N SER A 565 -2.19 -2.91 -9.04
CA SER A 565 -1.25 -2.48 -10.08
C SER A 565 -0.91 -0.99 -10.13
N ASN A 566 -1.20 -0.22 -9.07
CA ASN A 566 -0.88 1.20 -9.05
C ASN A 566 0.62 1.48 -8.84
N ARG A 567 1.14 2.53 -9.50
CA ARG A 567 2.42 3.18 -9.17
C ARG A 567 2.19 4.67 -9.04
N CYS A 568 2.66 5.28 -7.96
CA CYS A 568 2.58 6.71 -7.72
C CYS A 568 3.85 7.44 -8.17
N ASP A 569 3.73 8.77 -8.24
CA ASP A 569 4.82 9.71 -8.49
C ASP A 569 5.61 9.34 -9.78
N VAL A 570 4.90 8.99 -10.85
CA VAL A 570 5.49 8.58 -12.13
C VAL A 570 5.76 9.81 -13.00
N ARG A 571 6.97 9.88 -13.56
CA ARG A 571 7.41 10.91 -14.52
C ARG A 571 7.07 10.47 -15.94
N TRP A 572 7.47 9.25 -16.28
CA TRP A 572 7.11 8.62 -17.54
C TRP A 572 6.91 7.12 -17.37
N ILE A 573 6.08 6.55 -18.24
CA ILE A 573 5.86 5.12 -18.39
C ILE A 573 5.71 4.80 -19.88
N ALA A 574 6.31 3.71 -20.30
CA ALA A 574 6.25 3.26 -21.68
C ALA A 574 5.83 1.79 -21.78
N PHE A 575 4.97 1.52 -22.76
CA PHE A 575 4.42 0.20 -23.10
C PHE A 575 4.86 -0.21 -24.49
N GLY A 576 5.17 -1.50 -24.70
CA GLY A 576 5.60 -2.03 -26.00
C GLY A 576 6.95 -2.73 -25.95
N ASN A 577 7.27 -3.50 -27.00
CA ASN A 577 8.48 -4.32 -27.03
C ASN A 577 9.71 -3.44 -26.76
N ILE A 578 10.54 -3.84 -25.79
CA ILE A 578 11.64 -2.99 -25.34
C ILE A 578 12.61 -2.56 -26.45
N ASN A 579 12.65 -3.29 -27.56
CA ASN A 579 13.52 -3.06 -28.70
C ASN A 579 12.83 -2.42 -29.92
N LYS A 580 11.48 -2.33 -29.97
CA LYS A 580 10.71 -1.77 -31.10
C LYS A 580 9.30 -1.34 -30.67
N ASN A 581 8.74 -0.31 -31.30
CA ASN A 581 7.32 0.05 -31.21
C ASN A 581 6.82 0.28 -29.77
N ARG A 582 7.40 1.28 -29.10
CA ARG A 582 7.00 1.67 -27.75
C ARG A 582 6.20 2.95 -27.75
N ILE A 583 5.24 3.04 -26.84
CA ILE A 583 4.42 4.21 -26.60
C ILE A 583 4.66 4.68 -25.19
N GLU A 584 5.02 5.94 -25.05
CA GLU A 584 5.36 6.57 -23.77
C GLU A 584 4.32 7.62 -23.40
N PHE A 585 3.95 7.61 -22.13
CA PHE A 585 3.28 8.69 -21.44
C PHE A 585 4.32 9.39 -20.57
N VAL A 586 4.51 10.70 -20.72
CA VAL A 586 5.47 11.50 -19.95
C VAL A 586 4.82 12.77 -19.44
N THR A 587 5.03 13.11 -18.18
CA THR A 587 4.51 14.37 -17.63
C THR A 587 5.32 15.54 -18.19
N ASN A 588 4.61 16.60 -18.57
CA ASN A 588 5.20 17.88 -18.96
C ASN A 588 4.65 19.02 -18.08
N SER A 589 4.19 18.67 -16.89
CA SER A 589 3.74 19.59 -15.85
C SER A 589 4.50 19.32 -14.55
N ASN A 590 4.33 20.21 -13.57
CA ASN A 590 4.87 19.97 -12.22
C ASN A 590 4.17 18.83 -11.47
N HIS A 591 3.13 18.22 -12.06
CA HIS A 591 2.36 17.14 -11.47
C HIS A 591 2.84 15.78 -11.96
N LEU A 592 3.11 14.86 -11.03
CA LEU A 592 3.45 13.47 -11.34
C LEU A 592 2.17 12.62 -11.29
N PHE A 593 1.98 11.73 -12.26
CA PHE A 593 0.76 10.93 -12.35
C PHE A 593 0.89 9.60 -11.60
N SER A 594 -0.26 9.00 -11.29
CA SER A 594 -0.36 7.59 -10.90
C SER A 594 -0.77 6.73 -12.10
N VAL A 595 -0.24 5.51 -12.19
CA VAL A 595 -0.52 4.63 -13.34
C VAL A 595 -0.92 3.24 -12.89
N SER A 596 -1.87 2.65 -13.60
CA SER A 596 -2.17 1.21 -13.53
C SER A 596 -2.56 0.65 -14.89
N ALA A 597 -2.22 -0.61 -15.14
CA ALA A 597 -2.47 -1.28 -16.42
C ALA A 597 -2.96 -2.72 -16.19
N TRP A 598 -3.91 -3.17 -17.03
CA TRP A 598 -4.49 -4.51 -16.96
C TRP A 598 -4.84 -5.06 -18.35
N PRO A 599 -4.73 -6.38 -18.59
CA PRO A 599 -5.19 -7.01 -19.83
C PRO A 599 -6.71 -7.25 -19.81
N TYR A 600 -7.45 -6.70 -18.87
CA TYR A 600 -8.89 -6.83 -18.70
C TYR A 600 -9.48 -5.49 -18.25
N ASN A 601 -10.79 -5.32 -18.40
CA ASN A 601 -11.46 -4.08 -18.02
C ASN A 601 -11.68 -3.98 -16.49
N GLN A 602 -11.91 -2.77 -16.00
CA GLN A 602 -12.13 -2.48 -14.58
C GLN A 602 -13.39 -3.14 -14.02
N GLU A 603 -14.42 -3.35 -14.85
CA GLU A 603 -15.68 -3.95 -14.43
C GLU A 603 -15.53 -5.46 -14.17
N THR A 604 -14.76 -6.17 -15.00
CA THR A 604 -14.37 -7.57 -14.77
C THR A 604 -13.59 -7.68 -13.45
N LEU A 605 -12.64 -6.78 -13.21
CA LEU A 605 -11.89 -6.74 -11.94
C LEU A 605 -12.79 -6.51 -10.72
N ASP A 606 -13.84 -5.68 -10.83
CA ASP A 606 -14.78 -5.36 -9.75
C ASP A 606 -15.77 -6.51 -9.46
N LYS A 607 -16.12 -7.31 -10.47
CA LYS A 607 -17.15 -8.36 -10.38
C LYS A 607 -16.61 -9.75 -10.06
N SER A 608 -15.37 -10.06 -10.43
CA SER A 608 -14.79 -11.38 -10.18
C SER A 608 -14.59 -11.65 -8.69
N THR A 609 -14.84 -12.88 -8.29
CA THR A 609 -14.65 -13.34 -6.90
C THR A 609 -13.32 -14.07 -6.74
N HIS A 610 -12.80 -14.67 -7.81
CA HIS A 610 -11.50 -15.33 -7.82
C HIS A 610 -10.57 -14.84 -8.94
N ASN A 611 -9.28 -14.75 -8.66
CA ASN A 611 -8.28 -14.30 -9.64
C ASN A 611 -8.15 -15.21 -10.88
N PHE A 612 -8.39 -16.52 -10.75
CA PHE A 612 -8.38 -17.45 -11.88
C PHE A 612 -9.58 -17.29 -12.82
N GLU A 613 -10.60 -16.49 -12.45
CA GLU A 613 -11.73 -16.15 -13.33
C GLU A 613 -11.40 -15.01 -14.29
N LEU A 614 -10.35 -14.25 -14.01
CA LEU A 614 -9.94 -13.10 -14.83
C LEU A 614 -9.43 -13.57 -16.18
N LYS A 615 -10.14 -13.18 -17.25
CA LYS A 615 -9.75 -13.46 -18.63
C LYS A 615 -9.23 -12.20 -19.30
N ALA A 616 -8.11 -12.32 -20.00
CA ALA A 616 -7.59 -11.23 -20.83
C ALA A 616 -8.61 -10.88 -21.94
N GLY A 617 -8.84 -9.59 -22.13
CA GLY A 617 -9.64 -9.02 -23.21
C GLY A 617 -8.82 -8.69 -24.45
N ASN A 618 -9.40 -7.88 -25.33
CA ASN A 618 -8.80 -7.51 -26.61
C ASN A 618 -7.82 -6.33 -26.53
N ASN A 619 -7.84 -5.58 -25.43
CA ASN A 619 -7.04 -4.38 -25.22
C ASN A 619 -6.25 -4.46 -23.92
N LEU A 620 -5.14 -3.72 -23.87
CA LEU A 620 -4.44 -3.37 -22.66
C LEU A 620 -5.05 -2.08 -22.09
N VAL A 621 -5.75 -2.18 -20.96
CA VAL A 621 -6.39 -1.05 -20.28
C VAL A 621 -5.37 -0.32 -19.43
N VAL A 622 -5.02 0.92 -19.78
CA VAL A 622 -4.08 1.78 -19.05
C VAL A 622 -4.81 2.96 -18.45
N ASN A 623 -4.55 3.28 -17.19
CA ASN A 623 -5.10 4.45 -16.52
C ASN A 623 -3.97 5.41 -16.18
N ILE A 624 -4.07 6.65 -16.63
CA ILE A 624 -3.16 7.75 -16.30
C ILE A 624 -3.93 8.72 -15.43
N ASP A 625 -3.60 8.76 -14.16
CA ASP A 625 -4.36 9.50 -13.17
C ASP A 625 -3.58 10.71 -12.66
N TYR A 626 -4.27 11.83 -12.49
CA TYR A 626 -3.82 12.88 -11.59
C TYR A 626 -3.54 12.27 -10.21
N LYS A 627 -4.51 11.54 -9.66
CA LYS A 627 -4.40 10.92 -8.35
C LYS A 627 -5.46 9.85 -8.14
N GLN A 628 -5.17 8.97 -7.19
CA GLN A 628 -6.10 7.99 -6.65
C GLN A 628 -6.06 8.09 -5.11
N MET A 629 -7.20 7.93 -4.44
CA MET A 629 -7.27 7.93 -2.98
C MET A 629 -6.48 6.76 -2.37
N GLY A 630 -6.18 6.85 -1.09
CA GLY A 630 -5.51 5.79 -0.33
C GLY A 630 -6.24 4.44 -0.33
N VAL A 631 -5.59 3.40 0.17
CA VAL A 631 -6.19 2.06 0.35
C VAL A 631 -6.77 1.84 1.74
N GLY A 632 -6.38 2.64 2.74
CA GLY A 632 -6.85 2.48 4.11
C GLY A 632 -6.34 1.19 4.75
N GLY A 633 -7.02 0.72 5.80
CA GLY A 633 -6.63 -0.51 6.49
C GLY A 633 -6.53 -0.40 8.01
N ASP A 634 -7.00 0.69 8.63
CA ASP A 634 -7.15 0.73 10.10
C ASP A 634 -7.97 -0.47 10.57
N ASN A 635 -9.04 -0.78 9.84
CA ASN A 635 -9.69 -2.08 9.79
C ASN A 635 -10.38 -2.27 8.42
N SER A 636 -11.02 -3.42 8.20
CA SER A 636 -11.79 -3.71 6.99
C SER A 636 -13.28 -3.91 7.27
N TRP A 637 -13.86 -3.19 8.25
CA TRP A 637 -15.29 -3.27 8.60
C TRP A 637 -15.89 -1.89 8.89
N GLY A 638 -15.43 -0.87 8.17
CA GLY A 638 -16.08 0.45 8.13
C GLY A 638 -15.19 1.66 8.35
N GLN A 639 -13.91 1.49 8.71
CA GLN A 639 -13.03 2.65 8.86
C GLN A 639 -12.69 3.28 7.51
N PRO A 640 -12.84 4.60 7.37
CA PRO A 640 -12.48 5.31 6.15
C PRO A 640 -10.97 5.37 5.97
N VAL A 641 -10.55 5.56 4.71
CA VAL A 641 -9.23 6.12 4.41
C VAL A 641 -9.08 7.45 5.16
N LEU A 642 -7.93 7.70 5.80
CA LEU A 642 -7.70 8.95 6.53
C LEU A 642 -7.93 10.15 5.61
N HIS A 643 -8.55 11.21 6.13
CA HIS A 643 -8.97 12.36 5.33
C HIS A 643 -7.86 12.98 4.48
N LYS A 644 -6.60 13.02 4.98
CA LYS A 644 -5.44 13.54 4.22
C LYS A 644 -5.06 12.69 2.98
N TYR A 645 -5.59 11.48 2.90
CA TYR A 645 -5.40 10.54 1.78
C TYR A 645 -6.62 10.40 0.88
N LEU A 646 -7.67 11.20 1.11
CA LEU A 646 -8.79 11.36 0.19
C LEU A 646 -8.47 12.36 -0.91
N ILE A 647 -9.23 12.29 -2.00
CA ILE A 647 -9.29 13.35 -3.01
C ILE A 647 -10.56 14.14 -2.72
N ASN A 648 -10.42 15.39 -2.29
CA ASN A 648 -11.57 16.24 -1.95
C ASN A 648 -12.06 16.99 -3.20
N PRO A 649 -13.29 17.51 -3.21
CA PRO A 649 -13.69 18.47 -4.23
C PRO A 649 -12.72 19.64 -4.39
N GLY A 650 -12.61 20.18 -5.61
CA GLY A 650 -11.67 21.24 -5.92
C GLY A 650 -11.29 21.28 -7.40
N GLN A 651 -10.23 22.02 -7.71
CA GLN A 651 -9.68 22.13 -9.06
C GLN A 651 -8.45 21.24 -9.22
N TYR A 652 -8.41 20.49 -10.32
CA TYR A 652 -7.37 19.52 -10.64
C TYR A 652 -6.90 19.71 -12.07
N CYS A 653 -5.68 20.26 -12.22
CA CYS A 653 -5.07 20.54 -13.51
C CYS A 653 -3.77 19.76 -13.68
N TYR A 654 -3.61 19.09 -14.82
CA TYR A 654 -2.38 18.38 -15.18
C TYR A 654 -2.26 18.22 -16.69
N SER A 655 -1.03 17.98 -17.13
CA SER A 655 -0.75 17.64 -18.51
C SER A 655 0.32 16.56 -18.63
N PHE A 656 0.19 15.79 -19.70
CA PHE A 656 1.17 14.79 -20.11
C PHE A 656 1.21 14.68 -21.63
N ILE A 657 2.28 14.12 -22.15
CA ILE A 657 2.51 13.86 -23.57
C ILE A 657 2.44 12.36 -23.79
N LEU A 658 1.71 11.95 -24.82
CA LEU A 658 1.80 10.63 -25.41
C LEU A 658 2.66 10.70 -26.68
N GLN A 659 3.64 9.81 -26.80
CA GLN A 659 4.57 9.82 -27.93
C GLN A 659 5.10 8.43 -28.27
N PRO A 660 5.49 8.17 -29.53
CA PRO A 660 6.21 6.97 -29.90
C PRO A 660 7.70 7.10 -29.52
N ILE A 661 8.31 6.01 -29.04
CA ILE A 661 9.76 5.92 -28.87
C ILE A 661 10.32 5.05 -30.00
N ASN A 662 11.01 5.69 -30.94
CA ASN A 662 11.81 5.04 -31.98
C ASN A 662 13.27 5.03 -31.52
N LYS A 663 13.65 4.13 -30.61
CA LYS A 663 15.05 3.90 -30.26
C LYS A 663 15.49 2.52 -30.70
#